data_AF-A0A4S2L129-F1
#
_entry.id   AF-A0A4S2L129-F1
#
_cell.length_a   1.000
_cell.length_b   1.000
_cell.length_c   1.000
_cell.angle_alpha   90.00
_cell.angle_beta   90.00
_cell.angle_gamma   90.00
#
_symmetry.space_group_name_H-M   'P 1'
#
loop_
_entity.id
_entity.type
_entity.pdbx_description
1 polymer ?
#
loop_
_entity_poly.entity_id
_entity_poly.type
_entity_poly.pdbx_seq_one_letter_code
_entity_poly.pdbx_strand_id
1 'polypeptide(L)'
;MIAAISPADINYQETLSTLRYADRAKRIKNKAIVNEDPMEKLIRELKEENERLKLSLQSSELPPNVDGRNISQQEIEKLRAEMREELMAQMKANMAEIEAQNQQTFTTKLEAARKEASEMAVRSTAHEDKSGDTVKNKPYLENLNEDPQLSGIIKHLLVHKTTGFGRKPPAEQEGKKQKVHWITIQGLGLADQHAFLIRHGKSGAEIELRVAPGASKLTKVNGIPLKESTVLKNKDRVLFGSYQLYVFHNPLDSSNGQPNADLSDEVIDWEFAQRELARASGIDGFDGKPKSKDDMVIQKQLLELIPMVGEVNQIAEELDKERSFDLLLIPPAAQGLPYGEAGATKLMIRMRDSTTNHMWLWDREKFMGRRFVMQEMYQNHLHDTKKKISEEDDPFVDSLDDKLLGVAPVYLQALGYRLDVDDKLSVMSLEGEVVGTLYYQLIPCTRAGKPLTELSPAERIHCDIVNDPNELLGKPFHYKILLSDLDLSDEHDGVQVRIRYRVFKETDWTVVNFPIDYFRSGATIRNLIDHSRVISITQVTFEHLNYFENSCVGFMVYASQSDGNKLGSGTAAKGTNRLASSVRASRRCSTVQVEECMDINRMKTELCLLQRNLDQYAACHEKLRNMCEEWSKKKANGDNFEKLLGALKVMVNQKQLCCTLTSGGRSKRSRLSPMPNISETGESD
;
A
#
# COMPACT_ATOMS: atom_id res chain seq x y z
N MET A 1 -2.45 25.18 61.28
CA MET A 1 -1.68 26.13 62.11
C MET A 1 -1.44 25.48 63.46
N ILE A 2 -0.21 25.52 63.97
CA ILE A 2 0.17 24.99 65.28
C ILE A 2 0.66 26.18 66.10
N ALA A 3 0.12 26.37 67.30
CA ALA A 3 0.48 27.45 68.19
C ALA A 3 1.21 26.90 69.41
N ALA A 4 2.38 27.45 69.72
CA ALA A 4 3.12 27.14 70.94
C ALA A 4 2.66 28.09 72.05
N ILE A 5 2.30 27.53 73.20
CA ILE A 5 1.89 28.28 74.38
C ILE A 5 2.75 27.86 75.57
N SER A 6 3.04 28.82 76.44
CA SER A 6 3.73 28.55 77.70
C SER A 6 2.74 28.58 78.85
N PRO A 7 2.73 27.57 79.75
CA PRO A 7 1.88 27.55 80.93
C PRO A 7 2.44 28.41 82.08
N ALA A 8 3.62 29.01 81.92
CA ALA A 8 4.19 29.90 82.93
C ALA A 8 3.37 31.19 83.07
N ASP A 9 3.15 31.61 84.31
CA ASP A 9 2.41 32.82 84.69
C ASP A 9 3.01 34.10 84.09
N ILE A 10 4.35 34.17 84.02
CA ILE A 10 5.09 35.26 83.39
C ILE A 10 4.73 35.48 81.90
N ASN A 11 4.28 34.43 81.20
CA ASN A 11 3.95 34.48 79.77
C ASN A 11 2.45 34.44 79.51
N TYR A 12 1.62 34.62 80.55
CA TYR A 12 0.17 34.52 80.46
C TYR A 12 -0.42 35.44 79.38
N GLN A 13 0.05 36.69 79.29
CA GLN A 13 -0.47 37.64 78.29
C GLN A 13 -0.16 37.21 76.85
N GLU A 14 1.05 36.71 76.59
CA GLU A 14 1.43 36.23 75.26
C GLU A 14 0.66 34.97 74.90
N THR A 15 0.58 33.99 75.81
CA THR A 15 -0.22 32.77 75.62
C THR A 15 -1.69 33.09 75.33
N LEU A 16 -2.29 34.04 76.05
CA LEU A 16 -3.68 34.45 75.83
C LEU A 16 -3.87 35.14 74.47
N SER A 17 -2.92 35.97 74.04
CA SER A 17 -2.96 36.63 72.74
C SER A 17 -2.89 35.63 71.57
N THR A 18 -2.03 34.62 71.70
CA THR A 18 -1.85 33.53 70.73
C THR A 18 -3.11 32.66 70.64
N LEU A 19 -3.74 32.33 71.78
CA LEU A 19 -5.00 31.59 71.79
C LEU A 19 -6.15 32.37 71.14
N ARG A 20 -6.24 33.69 71.38
CA ARG A 20 -7.24 34.56 70.72
C ARG A 20 -7.01 34.64 69.21
N TYR A 21 -5.75 34.66 68.77
CA TYR A 21 -5.43 34.61 67.35
C TYR A 21 -5.82 33.26 66.73
N ALA A 22 -5.50 32.15 67.40
CA ALA A 22 -5.89 30.82 66.95
C ALA A 22 -7.41 30.66 66.82
N ASP A 23 -8.19 31.18 67.78
CA ASP A 23 -9.65 31.14 67.72
C ASP A 23 -10.23 32.00 66.58
N ARG A 24 -9.66 33.19 66.32
CA ARG A 24 -10.03 34.00 65.15
C ARG A 24 -9.71 33.29 63.85
N ALA A 25 -8.53 32.68 63.73
CA ALA A 25 -8.14 31.92 62.55
C ALA A 25 -9.06 30.71 62.31
N LYS A 26 -9.49 30.02 63.38
CA LYS A 26 -10.46 28.91 63.29
C LYS A 26 -11.83 29.35 62.75
N ARG A 27 -12.23 30.61 62.97
CA ARG A 27 -13.52 31.16 62.52
C ARG A 27 -13.55 31.60 61.06
N ILE A 28 -12.40 31.63 60.38
CA ILE A 28 -12.33 31.98 58.95
C ILE A 28 -12.89 30.80 58.14
N LYS A 29 -14.04 31.03 57.47
CA LYS A 29 -14.62 30.07 56.52
C LYS A 29 -14.17 30.43 55.11
N ASN A 30 -13.25 29.65 54.56
CA ASN A 30 -12.87 29.79 53.15
C ASN A 30 -13.90 29.09 52.26
N LYS A 31 -14.35 29.78 51.20
CA LYS A 31 -15.16 29.17 50.13
C LYS A 31 -14.21 28.85 48.98
N ALA A 32 -13.91 27.57 48.76
CA ALA A 32 -13.08 27.16 47.64
C ALA A 32 -13.87 27.38 46.34
N ILE A 33 -13.29 28.12 45.40
CA ILE A 33 -13.77 28.26 44.03
C ILE A 33 -12.75 27.53 43.16
N VAL A 34 -13.21 26.60 42.35
CA VAL A 34 -12.33 25.91 41.38
C VAL A 34 -11.98 26.94 40.30
N ASN A 35 -10.70 27.23 40.15
CA ASN A 35 -10.21 28.17 39.16
C ASN A 35 -9.99 27.39 37.86
N GLU A 36 -11.07 27.16 37.11
CA GLU A 36 -11.02 26.45 35.82
C GLU A 36 -10.77 27.45 34.69
N ASP A 37 -9.93 27.07 33.73
CA ASP A 37 -9.79 27.78 32.46
C ASP A 37 -11.15 27.74 31.72
N PRO A 38 -11.61 28.83 31.08
CA PRO A 38 -12.82 28.82 30.23
C PRO A 38 -12.85 27.65 29.23
N MET A 39 -11.69 27.18 28.76
CA MET A 39 -11.57 26.02 27.88
C MET A 39 -11.84 24.69 28.60
N GLU A 40 -11.25 24.49 29.80
CA GLU A 40 -11.48 23.28 30.61
C GLU A 40 -12.94 23.18 31.07
N LYS A 41 -13.55 24.33 31.37
CA LYS A 41 -14.97 24.44 31.68
C LYS A 41 -15.84 23.97 30.51
N LEU A 42 -15.53 24.38 29.28
CA LEU A 42 -16.27 23.98 28.07
C LEU A 42 -16.14 22.48 27.78
N ILE A 43 -14.92 21.92 27.88
CA ILE A 43 -14.70 20.48 27.71
C ILE A 43 -15.46 19.68 28.77
N ARG A 44 -15.53 20.18 30.02
CA ARG A 44 -16.30 19.56 31.10
C ARG A 44 -17.81 19.60 30.81
N GLU A 45 -18.33 20.75 30.39
CA GLU A 45 -19.75 20.92 30.03
C GLU A 45 -20.16 20.00 28.86
N LEU A 46 -19.35 19.92 27.79
CA LEU A 46 -19.61 19.03 26.65
C LEU A 46 -19.52 17.54 27.03
N LYS A 47 -18.64 17.16 27.96
CA LYS A 47 -18.56 15.79 28.49
C LYS A 47 -19.76 15.43 29.37
N GLU A 48 -20.19 16.35 30.23
CA GLU A 48 -21.39 16.20 31.06
C GLU A 48 -22.65 16.12 30.20
N GLU A 49 -22.74 16.91 29.13
CA GLU A 49 -23.82 16.84 28.16
C GLU A 49 -23.83 15.50 27.41
N ASN A 50 -22.67 15.01 26.94
CA ASN A 50 -22.57 13.70 26.30
C ASN A 50 -22.97 12.54 27.23
N GLU A 51 -22.59 12.59 28.51
CA GLU A 51 -23.04 11.58 29.49
C GLU A 51 -24.55 11.66 29.73
N ARG A 52 -25.13 12.88 29.77
CA ARG A 52 -26.59 13.06 29.85
C ARG A 52 -27.32 12.52 28.61
N LEU A 53 -26.81 12.80 27.41
CA LEU A 53 -27.36 12.30 26.14
C LEU A 53 -27.27 10.76 26.08
N LYS A 54 -26.17 10.18 26.54
CA LYS A 54 -25.96 8.73 26.63
C LYS A 54 -26.93 8.06 27.61
N LEU A 55 -27.19 8.68 28.76
CA LEU A 55 -28.22 8.21 29.70
C LEU A 55 -29.63 8.29 29.07
N SER A 56 -29.91 9.34 28.29
CA SER A 56 -31.17 9.47 27.55
C SER A 56 -31.32 8.49 26.39
N LEU A 57 -30.22 7.98 25.82
CA LEU A 57 -30.23 6.90 24.83
C LEU A 57 -30.49 5.53 25.48
N GLN A 58 -30.08 5.36 26.75
CA GLN A 58 -30.31 4.13 27.53
C GLN A 58 -31.70 4.06 28.15
N SER A 59 -32.35 5.20 28.40
CA SER A 59 -33.74 5.21 28.88
C SER A 59 -34.70 4.80 27.74
N SER A 60 -35.60 3.86 28.05
CA SER A 60 -36.60 3.33 27.11
C SER A 60 -37.94 4.11 27.17
N GLU A 61 -37.97 5.21 27.93
CA GLU A 61 -39.17 5.99 28.22
C GLU A 61 -39.42 7.06 27.17
N LEU A 62 -40.70 7.28 26.83
CA LEU A 62 -41.12 8.36 25.94
C LEU A 62 -41.11 9.70 26.71
N PRO A 63 -40.92 10.84 26.03
CA PRO A 63 -41.00 12.15 26.67
C PRO A 63 -42.36 12.35 27.36
N PRO A 64 -42.42 13.04 28.52
CA PRO A 64 -43.66 13.25 29.27
C PRO A 64 -44.73 14.06 28.51
N ASN A 65 -44.40 14.60 27.32
CA ASN A 65 -45.27 15.37 26.44
C ASN A 65 -45.93 14.54 25.32
N VAL A 66 -45.65 13.23 25.21
CA VAL A 66 -46.22 12.38 24.16
C VAL A 66 -47.23 11.42 24.78
N ASP A 67 -48.52 11.69 24.56
CA ASP A 67 -49.63 10.88 25.07
C ASP A 67 -49.76 9.59 24.23
N GLY A 68 -49.11 8.51 24.68
CA GLY A 68 -48.99 7.24 23.94
C GLY A 68 -50.27 6.43 23.76
N ARG A 69 -51.45 7.00 24.01
CA ARG A 69 -52.74 6.29 23.97
C ARG A 69 -53.40 6.22 22.59
N ASN A 70 -52.95 7.01 21.60
CA ASN A 70 -53.59 7.14 20.28
C ASN A 70 -52.65 6.99 19.06
N ILE A 71 -51.43 6.48 19.23
CA ILE A 71 -50.42 6.40 18.15
C ILE A 71 -50.12 4.93 17.83
N SER A 72 -50.01 4.60 16.54
CA SER A 72 -49.71 3.21 16.13
C SER A 72 -48.31 2.78 16.58
N GLN A 73 -48.11 1.48 16.82
CA GLN A 73 -46.81 0.94 17.25
C GLN A 73 -45.69 1.27 16.26
N GLN A 74 -45.99 1.33 14.96
CA GLN A 74 -45.03 1.67 13.90
C GLN A 74 -44.61 3.15 13.94
N GLU A 75 -45.53 4.07 14.24
CA GLU A 75 -45.20 5.50 14.38
C GLU A 75 -44.37 5.76 15.64
N ILE A 76 -44.63 5.04 16.73
CA ILE A 76 -43.84 5.12 17.97
C ILE A 76 -42.41 4.63 17.73
N GLU A 77 -42.23 3.56 16.96
CA GLU A 77 -40.91 3.03 16.60
C GLU A 77 -40.14 3.98 15.67
N LYS A 78 -40.82 4.56 14.67
CA LYS A 78 -40.22 5.53 13.76
C LYS A 78 -39.78 6.81 14.49
N LEU A 79 -40.63 7.35 15.36
CA LEU A 79 -40.31 8.54 16.17
C LEU A 79 -39.14 8.28 17.13
N ARG A 80 -39.05 7.06 17.70
CA ARG A 80 -37.92 6.63 18.53
C ARG A 80 -36.62 6.49 17.72
N ALA A 81 -36.70 6.02 16.48
CA ALA A 81 -35.53 5.91 15.60
C ALA A 81 -34.99 7.29 15.22
N GLU A 82 -35.87 8.22 14.82
CA GLU A 82 -35.53 9.61 14.49
C GLU A 82 -34.90 10.33 15.70
N MET A 83 -35.49 10.17 16.89
CA MET A 83 -34.96 10.78 18.13
C MET A 83 -33.59 10.20 18.52
N ARG A 84 -33.36 8.90 18.35
CA ARG A 84 -32.05 8.27 18.60
C ARG A 84 -30.99 8.76 17.62
N GLU A 85 -31.37 8.96 16.36
CA GLU A 85 -30.48 9.49 15.32
C GLU A 85 -30.07 10.94 15.63
N GLU A 86 -31.02 11.78 16.05
CA GLU A 86 -30.76 13.17 16.46
C GLU A 86 -29.85 13.25 17.70
N LEU A 87 -30.11 12.43 18.73
CA LEU A 87 -29.26 12.32 19.92
C LEU A 87 -27.84 11.87 19.58
N MET A 88 -27.68 10.90 18.67
CA MET A 88 -26.37 10.45 18.20
C MET A 88 -25.64 11.51 17.38
N ALA A 89 -26.36 12.26 16.55
CA ALA A 89 -25.79 13.36 15.77
C ALA A 89 -25.26 14.47 16.70
N GLN A 90 -26.01 14.81 17.75
CA GLN A 90 -25.60 15.80 18.75
C GLN A 90 -24.37 15.33 19.56
N MET A 91 -24.34 14.05 19.98
CA MET A 91 -23.18 13.47 20.67
C MET A 91 -21.92 13.47 19.78
N LYS A 92 -22.08 13.22 18.48
CA LYS A 92 -20.99 13.28 17.50
C LYS A 92 -20.48 14.71 17.28
N ALA A 93 -21.37 15.70 17.24
CA ALA A 93 -21.00 17.11 17.13
C ALA A 93 -20.19 17.57 18.35
N ASN A 94 -20.67 17.27 19.57
CA ASN A 94 -19.96 17.59 20.82
C ASN A 94 -18.58 16.93 20.87
N MET A 95 -18.44 15.69 20.40
CA MET A 95 -17.14 15.00 20.32
C MET A 95 -16.18 15.67 19.34
N ALA A 96 -16.67 16.06 18.15
CA ALA A 96 -15.87 16.75 17.15
C ALA A 96 -15.40 18.13 17.64
N GLU A 97 -16.22 18.83 18.43
CA GLU A 97 -15.86 20.12 19.02
C GLU A 97 -14.78 19.98 20.11
N ILE A 98 -14.88 18.96 20.97
CA ILE A 98 -13.82 18.61 21.94
C ILE A 98 -12.50 18.29 21.21
N GLU A 99 -12.57 17.52 20.12
CA GLU A 99 -11.39 17.13 19.35
C GLU A 99 -10.74 18.34 18.68
N ALA A 100 -11.52 19.22 18.04
CA ALA A 100 -11.04 20.45 17.43
C ALA A 100 -10.36 21.37 18.46
N GLN A 101 -10.94 21.52 19.65
CA GLN A 101 -10.37 22.34 20.73
C GLN A 101 -9.08 21.74 21.30
N ASN A 102 -9.03 20.42 21.49
CA ASN A 102 -7.81 19.74 21.91
C ASN A 102 -6.69 19.89 20.86
N GLN A 103 -7.01 19.79 19.57
CA GLN A 103 -6.05 20.01 18.48
C GLN A 103 -5.56 21.47 18.45
N GLN A 104 -6.45 22.46 18.61
CA GLN A 104 -6.06 23.88 18.70
C GLN A 104 -5.18 24.18 19.92
N THR A 105 -5.49 23.56 21.07
CA THR A 105 -4.69 23.71 22.30
C THR A 105 -3.31 23.09 22.13
N PHE A 106 -3.25 21.89 21.52
CA PHE A 106 -1.99 21.21 21.24
C PHE A 106 -1.11 22.01 20.27
N THR A 107 -1.68 22.49 19.16
CA THR A 107 -0.96 23.29 18.16
C THR A 107 -0.44 24.61 18.75
N THR A 108 -1.27 25.32 19.51
CA THR A 108 -0.87 26.58 20.18
C THR A 108 0.24 26.35 21.22
N LYS A 109 0.12 25.30 22.05
CA LYS A 109 1.15 24.93 23.03
C LYS A 109 2.45 24.49 22.35
N LEU A 110 2.35 23.79 21.22
CA LEU A 110 3.50 23.36 20.42
C LEU A 110 4.22 24.56 19.80
N GLU A 111 3.48 25.53 19.25
CA GLU A 111 4.04 26.79 18.73
C GLU A 111 4.68 27.63 19.83
N ALA A 112 4.02 27.74 20.99
CA ALA A 112 4.56 28.44 22.15
C ALA A 112 5.85 27.77 22.66
N ALA A 113 5.86 26.43 22.79
CA ALA A 113 7.06 25.67 23.16
C ALA A 113 8.16 25.79 22.11
N ARG A 114 7.81 25.85 20.81
CA ARG A 114 8.77 26.06 19.72
C ARG A 114 9.36 27.47 19.74
N LYS A 115 8.54 28.47 20.04
CA LYS A 115 8.96 29.85 20.20
C LYS A 115 9.81 30.01 21.46
N GLU A 116 9.43 29.42 22.58
CA GLU A 116 10.20 29.42 23.83
C GLU A 116 11.52 28.65 23.67
N ALA A 117 11.54 27.51 22.99
CA ALA A 117 12.76 26.77 22.66
C ALA A 117 13.65 27.55 21.68
N SER A 118 13.07 28.27 20.71
CA SER A 118 13.79 29.16 19.81
C SER A 118 14.38 30.36 20.57
N GLU A 119 13.59 30.99 21.45
CA GLU A 119 14.03 32.11 22.31
C GLU A 119 15.04 31.65 23.36
N MET A 120 14.94 30.42 23.87
CA MET A 120 15.88 29.79 24.78
C MET A 120 17.15 29.34 24.07
N ALA A 121 17.08 28.92 22.80
CA ALA A 121 18.26 28.71 21.95
C ALA A 121 18.95 30.05 21.65
N VAL A 122 18.19 31.11 21.35
CA VAL A 122 18.71 32.48 21.18
C VAL A 122 19.31 33.03 22.49
N ARG A 123 18.70 32.76 23.65
CA ARG A 123 19.26 33.13 24.97
C ARG A 123 20.46 32.29 25.37
N SER A 124 20.51 31.00 24.99
CA SER A 124 21.69 30.15 25.15
C SER A 124 22.85 30.65 24.30
N THR A 125 22.58 31.18 23.11
CA THR A 125 23.58 31.90 22.31
C THR A 125 23.97 33.27 22.87
N ALA A 126 23.18 33.85 23.79
CA ALA A 126 23.46 35.13 24.43
C ALA A 126 24.18 35.00 25.78
N HIS A 127 24.16 33.83 26.43
CA HIS A 127 24.93 33.60 27.66
C HIS A 127 26.39 33.17 27.42
N GLU A 128 26.76 32.91 26.17
CA GLU A 128 28.17 32.83 25.70
C GLU A 128 28.75 34.20 25.29
N ASP A 129 28.03 35.31 25.55
CA ASP A 129 28.46 36.70 25.26
C ASP A 129 29.51 37.24 26.25
N LYS A 130 30.55 36.46 26.51
CA LYS A 130 31.87 36.99 26.95
C LYS A 130 33.03 36.62 26.01
N SER A 131 32.79 35.88 24.92
CA SER A 131 33.74 35.80 23.80
C SER A 131 32.99 35.95 22.47
N GLY A 132 32.67 37.20 22.12
CA GLY A 132 31.97 37.53 20.89
C GLY A 132 32.68 37.06 19.61
N ASP A 133 31.84 36.65 18.64
CA ASP A 133 32.06 36.72 17.18
C ASP A 133 32.41 35.45 16.36
N THR A 134 32.06 34.20 16.76
CA THR A 134 32.59 33.03 16.01
C THR A 134 31.66 31.93 15.49
N VAL A 135 30.34 31.96 15.71
CA VAL A 135 29.42 30.94 15.12
C VAL A 135 28.75 31.41 13.82
N LYS A 136 28.48 32.71 13.66
CA LYS A 136 27.65 33.23 12.55
C LYS A 136 28.29 33.19 11.15
N ASN A 137 29.60 32.91 11.04
CA ASN A 137 30.32 33.05 9.76
C ASN A 137 31.24 31.86 9.44
N LYS A 138 30.92 30.65 9.91
CA LYS A 138 31.72 29.44 9.65
C LYS A 138 30.85 28.34 9.05
N PRO A 139 31.38 27.50 8.15
CA PRO A 139 30.63 26.37 7.63
C PRO A 139 30.38 25.32 8.72
N TYR A 140 29.22 24.67 8.68
CA TYR A 140 28.83 23.65 9.66
C TYR A 140 27.92 22.59 9.04
N LEU A 141 27.87 21.42 9.68
CA LEU A 141 26.85 20.40 9.43
C LEU A 141 25.79 20.47 10.53
N GLU A 142 24.53 20.44 10.15
CA GLU A 142 23.37 20.44 11.05
C GLU A 142 22.64 19.10 10.93
N ASN A 143 22.36 18.41 12.04
CA ASN A 143 21.70 17.11 11.96
C ASN A 143 20.25 17.25 11.49
N LEU A 144 19.82 16.28 10.68
CA LEU A 144 18.43 16.12 10.27
C LEU A 144 17.92 14.80 10.83
N ASN A 145 16.84 14.85 11.61
CA ASN A 145 16.30 13.72 12.36
C ASN A 145 14.82 13.52 12.03
N GLU A 146 14.34 12.29 12.16
CA GLU A 146 12.93 11.92 11.97
C GLU A 146 12.01 12.70 12.90
N ASP A 147 12.42 12.89 14.15
CA ASP A 147 11.76 13.82 15.07
C ASP A 147 12.16 15.27 14.72
N PRO A 148 11.22 16.12 14.28
CA PRO A 148 11.50 17.52 13.97
C PRO A 148 12.06 18.30 15.17
N GLN A 149 11.76 17.88 16.41
CA GLN A 149 12.27 18.52 17.62
C GLN A 149 13.75 18.20 17.85
N LEU A 150 14.25 17.08 17.33
CA LEU A 150 15.65 16.67 17.44
C LEU A 150 16.51 17.14 16.25
N SER A 151 15.87 17.59 15.17
CA SER A 151 16.54 18.21 14.04
C SER A 151 17.16 19.56 14.44
N GLY A 152 18.38 19.83 13.98
CA GLY A 152 19.06 21.09 14.23
C GLY A 152 19.71 21.25 15.61
N ILE A 153 19.59 20.26 16.49
CA ILE A 153 20.21 20.27 17.83
C ILE A 153 21.72 20.08 17.73
N ILE A 154 22.18 19.11 16.92
CA ILE A 154 23.60 18.78 16.76
C ILE A 154 24.17 19.60 15.60
N LYS A 155 25.16 20.44 15.90
CA LYS A 155 25.89 21.25 14.92
C LYS A 155 27.38 20.97 14.99
N HIS A 156 27.95 20.50 13.90
CA HIS A 156 29.39 20.26 13.77
C HIS A 156 30.04 21.42 13.01
N LEU A 157 30.72 22.32 13.73
CA LEU A 157 31.44 23.44 13.13
C LEU A 157 32.74 22.98 12.46
N LEU A 158 32.94 23.40 11.21
CA LEU A 158 34.09 23.02 10.39
C LEU A 158 35.18 24.10 10.45
N VAL A 159 35.84 24.19 11.61
CA VAL A 159 36.87 25.21 11.87
C VAL A 159 38.26 24.76 11.40
N HIS A 160 38.53 23.46 11.44
CA HIS A 160 39.83 22.88 11.13
C HIS A 160 40.05 22.73 9.62
N LYS A 161 41.32 22.68 9.20
CA LYS A 161 41.67 22.44 7.78
C LYS A 161 41.15 21.09 7.29
N THR A 162 41.14 20.10 8.17
CA THR A 162 40.64 18.76 7.89
C THR A 162 39.90 18.24 9.12
N THR A 163 38.64 17.86 8.92
CA THR A 163 37.78 17.25 9.93
C THR A 163 37.44 15.84 9.49
N GLY A 164 37.83 14.82 10.27
CA GLY A 164 37.51 13.41 10.03
C GLY A 164 36.24 12.99 10.77
N PHE A 165 35.50 12.06 10.17
CA PHE A 165 34.27 11.47 10.69
C PHE A 165 34.39 9.96 10.72
N GLY A 166 33.88 9.31 11.77
CA GLY A 166 33.79 7.85 11.86
C GLY A 166 33.57 7.35 13.29
N ARG A 167 33.59 6.02 13.48
CA ARG A 167 33.34 5.40 14.79
C ARG A 167 34.48 5.62 15.78
N LYS A 168 35.72 5.66 15.30
CA LYS A 168 36.92 5.79 16.15
C LYS A 168 38.00 6.58 15.42
N PRO A 169 38.64 7.56 16.06
CA PRO A 169 39.81 8.19 15.48
C PRO A 169 40.93 7.15 15.27
N PRO A 170 41.85 7.38 14.30
CA PRO A 170 43.03 6.54 14.12
C PRO A 170 43.82 6.48 15.42
N ALA A 171 44.37 5.30 15.74
CA ALA A 171 45.23 5.12 16.90
C ALA A 171 46.35 6.19 16.91
N GLU A 172 46.51 6.89 18.03
CA GLU A 172 47.58 7.87 18.19
C GLU A 172 48.93 7.13 18.17
N GLN A 173 49.76 7.43 17.16
CA GLN A 173 51.16 7.02 17.17
C GLN A 173 51.93 7.96 18.10
N GLU A 174 52.62 7.41 19.11
CA GLU A 174 53.43 8.18 20.06
C GLU A 174 54.36 9.17 19.32
N GLY A 175 54.21 10.46 19.65
CA GLY A 175 55.12 11.53 19.19
C GLY A 175 54.67 12.34 17.95
N LYS A 176 53.56 12.02 17.27
CA LYS A 176 53.02 12.85 16.17
C LYS A 176 51.64 13.41 16.52
N LYS A 177 51.55 14.71 16.82
CA LYS A 177 50.25 15.41 16.94
C LYS A 177 49.45 15.25 15.64
N GLN A 178 48.26 14.65 15.74
CA GLN A 178 47.35 14.52 14.60
C GLN A 178 46.93 15.92 14.11
N LYS A 179 47.07 16.17 12.80
CA LYS A 179 46.65 17.42 12.13
C LYS A 179 45.15 17.47 11.79
N VAL A 180 44.43 16.37 12.06
CA VAL A 180 43.02 16.19 11.71
C VAL A 180 42.19 16.26 12.99
N HIS A 181 41.13 17.06 12.98
CA HIS A 181 40.15 17.07 14.07
C HIS A 181 39.13 15.95 13.82
N TRP A 182 38.87 15.11 14.82
CA TRP A 182 37.99 13.96 14.67
C TRP A 182 36.65 14.18 15.36
N ILE A 183 35.57 13.94 14.61
CA ILE A 183 34.20 13.90 15.10
C ILE A 183 33.76 12.45 15.11
N THR A 184 33.56 11.93 16.32
CA THR A 184 33.09 10.56 16.50
C THR A 184 31.59 10.51 16.29
N ILE A 185 31.15 9.72 15.32
CA ILE A 185 29.73 9.47 15.05
C ILE A 185 29.50 7.97 15.17
N GLN A 186 28.44 7.59 15.90
CA GLN A 186 28.03 6.20 16.02
C GLN A 186 26.86 5.90 15.08
N GLY A 187 26.87 4.71 14.50
CA GLY A 187 25.79 4.26 13.62
C GLY A 187 26.18 3.08 12.74
N LEU A 188 25.15 2.40 12.24
CA LEU A 188 25.30 1.31 11.28
C LEU A 188 25.90 1.82 9.97
N GLY A 189 26.83 1.05 9.41
CA GLY A 189 27.49 1.43 8.16
C GLY A 189 28.49 2.58 8.26
N LEU A 190 28.88 2.96 9.47
CA LEU A 190 30.03 3.83 9.64
C LEU A 190 31.32 3.00 9.76
N ALA A 191 32.37 3.44 9.08
CA ALA A 191 33.69 2.88 9.29
C ALA A 191 34.35 3.58 10.49
N ASP A 192 35.40 2.98 11.07
CA ASP A 192 36.21 3.64 12.09
C ASP A 192 36.70 5.00 11.58
N GLN A 193 37.25 5.03 10.37
CA GLN A 193 37.52 6.23 9.60
C GLN A 193 36.63 6.22 8.36
N HIS A 194 35.60 7.05 8.32
CA HIS A 194 34.55 6.98 7.30
C HIS A 194 34.68 8.06 6.24
N ALA A 195 34.85 9.32 6.63
CA ALA A 195 34.96 10.43 5.69
C ALA A 195 35.78 11.60 6.26
N PHE A 196 36.19 12.50 5.37
CA PHE A 196 36.97 13.69 5.68
C PHE A 196 36.37 14.90 4.98
N LEU A 197 36.10 15.96 5.74
CA LEU A 197 35.81 17.29 5.21
C LEU A 197 37.10 18.10 5.18
N ILE A 198 37.49 18.52 3.98
CA ILE A 198 38.73 19.24 3.72
C ILE A 198 38.38 20.66 3.29
N ARG A 199 38.88 21.64 4.05
CA ARG A 199 38.68 23.06 3.76
C ARG A 199 39.80 23.57 2.86
N HIS A 200 39.45 24.05 1.67
CA HIS A 200 40.38 24.54 0.65
C HIS A 200 40.46 26.06 0.59
N GLY A 201 41.59 26.57 0.10
CA GLY A 201 41.80 28.01 -0.11
C GLY A 201 42.09 28.83 1.16
N LYS A 202 42.34 30.14 0.97
CA LYS A 202 42.64 31.09 2.06
C LYS A 202 41.39 31.63 2.76
N SER A 203 40.28 31.77 2.02
CA SER A 203 38.97 32.13 2.59
C SER A 203 38.32 30.94 3.30
N GLY A 204 38.66 29.72 2.87
CA GLY A 204 38.10 28.48 3.37
C GLY A 204 36.59 28.36 3.13
N ALA A 205 36.12 28.94 2.03
CA ALA A 205 34.73 28.85 1.58
C ALA A 205 34.46 27.54 0.83
N GLU A 206 35.48 26.91 0.23
CA GLU A 206 35.32 25.64 -0.50
C GLU A 206 35.60 24.46 0.43
N ILE A 207 34.62 23.55 0.54
CA ILE A 207 34.71 22.34 1.38
C ILE A 207 34.50 21.11 0.50
N GLU A 208 35.52 20.25 0.49
CA GLU A 208 35.50 18.96 -0.19
C GLU A 208 35.16 17.86 0.82
N LEU A 209 34.15 17.04 0.52
CA LEU A 209 33.90 15.78 1.17
C LEU A 209 34.66 14.67 0.46
N ARG A 210 35.51 13.96 1.18
CA ARG A 210 36.28 12.81 0.70
C ARG A 210 35.99 11.58 1.55
N VAL A 211 35.67 10.46 0.93
CA VAL A 211 35.35 9.21 1.62
C VAL A 211 36.58 8.33 1.80
N ALA A 212 36.63 7.58 2.90
CA ALA A 212 37.66 6.57 3.12
C ALA A 212 37.43 5.34 2.21
N PRO A 213 38.48 4.56 1.89
CA PRO A 213 38.34 3.31 1.15
C PRO A 213 37.36 2.36 1.86
N GLY A 214 36.30 1.93 1.15
CA GLY A 214 35.24 1.09 1.70
C GLY A 214 34.00 1.85 2.19
N ALA A 215 34.08 3.17 2.42
CA ALA A 215 32.94 3.99 2.84
C ALA A 215 32.14 4.59 1.66
N SER A 216 32.64 4.51 0.42
CA SER A 216 32.03 5.13 -0.77
C SER A 216 30.55 4.76 -0.97
N LYS A 217 30.18 3.48 -0.83
CA LYS A 217 28.78 3.04 -0.95
C LYS A 217 27.89 3.48 0.21
N LEU A 218 28.51 3.84 1.34
CA LEU A 218 27.89 4.14 2.62
C LEU A 218 27.85 5.65 2.91
N THR A 219 28.35 6.48 1.99
CA THR A 219 28.21 7.94 2.07
C THR A 219 27.42 8.42 0.86
N LYS A 220 26.33 9.14 1.09
CA LYS A 220 25.50 9.71 0.02
C LYS A 220 25.45 11.23 0.14
N VAL A 221 25.49 11.91 -1.00
CA VAL A 221 25.26 13.36 -1.10
C VAL A 221 24.06 13.58 -2.00
N ASN A 222 23.04 14.25 -1.48
CA ASN A 222 21.75 14.48 -2.17
C ASN A 222 21.14 13.18 -2.71
N GLY A 223 21.18 12.13 -1.90
CA GLY A 223 20.68 10.79 -2.25
C GLY A 223 21.64 9.93 -3.09
N ILE A 224 22.67 10.50 -3.68
CA ILE A 224 23.57 9.80 -4.61
C ILE A 224 24.81 9.25 -3.87
N PRO A 225 25.13 7.94 -3.97
CA PRO A 225 26.35 7.38 -3.39
C PRO A 225 27.62 8.01 -3.96
N LEU A 226 28.55 8.37 -3.08
CA LEU A 226 29.80 9.02 -3.46
C LEU A 226 30.81 8.00 -4.00
N LYS A 227 31.58 8.37 -5.02
CA LYS A 227 32.68 7.51 -5.52
C LYS A 227 33.96 7.70 -4.71
N GLU A 228 34.50 8.92 -4.71
CA GLU A 228 35.78 9.24 -4.05
C GLU A 228 35.74 10.59 -3.31
N SER A 229 35.33 11.66 -3.99
CA SER A 229 35.18 12.99 -3.38
C SER A 229 34.18 13.87 -4.14
N THR A 230 33.66 14.90 -3.48
CA THR A 230 32.79 15.94 -4.05
C THR A 230 32.94 17.24 -3.29
N VAL A 231 32.84 18.38 -3.98
CA VAL A 231 32.75 19.70 -3.35
C VAL A 231 31.31 19.95 -2.92
N LEU A 232 31.10 20.23 -1.64
CA LEU A 232 29.77 20.45 -1.08
C LEU A 232 29.29 21.89 -1.35
N LYS A 233 28.01 22.01 -1.70
CA LYS A 233 27.29 23.26 -1.86
C LYS A 233 26.37 23.51 -0.68
N ASN A 234 26.05 24.78 -0.43
CA ASN A 234 25.13 25.15 0.64
C ASN A 234 23.78 24.43 0.46
N LYS A 235 23.23 23.88 1.56
CA LYS A 235 22.03 23.03 1.64
C LYS A 235 22.17 21.60 1.08
N ASP A 236 23.38 21.12 0.78
CA ASP A 236 23.56 19.71 0.43
C ASP A 236 23.22 18.78 1.61
N ARG A 237 22.54 17.67 1.34
CA ARG A 237 22.22 16.62 2.31
C ARG A 237 23.31 15.56 2.27
N VAL A 238 24.01 15.38 3.37
CA VAL A 238 25.09 14.40 3.52
C VAL A 238 24.63 13.30 4.46
N LEU A 239 24.53 12.08 3.95
CA LEU A 239 24.24 10.88 4.74
C LEU A 239 25.52 10.09 4.95
N PHE A 240 25.88 9.85 6.22
CA PHE A 240 26.92 8.91 6.62
C PHE A 240 26.29 7.60 7.12
N GLY A 241 26.80 6.47 6.66
CA GLY A 241 26.22 5.16 6.96
C GLY A 241 24.75 5.06 6.55
N SER A 242 23.93 4.48 7.42
CA SER A 242 22.49 4.27 7.15
C SER A 242 21.58 5.42 7.61
N TYR A 243 21.91 6.12 8.70
CA TYR A 243 20.98 7.08 9.34
C TYR A 243 21.57 8.44 9.72
N GLN A 244 22.89 8.63 9.61
CA GLN A 244 23.54 9.84 10.09
C GLN A 244 23.44 10.94 9.02
N LEU A 245 22.27 11.59 8.98
CA LEU A 245 21.91 12.58 7.98
C LEU A 245 22.15 14.01 8.48
N TYR A 246 22.82 14.80 7.67
CA TYR A 246 23.16 16.18 7.96
C TYR A 246 22.86 17.09 6.78
N VAL A 247 22.49 18.33 7.07
CA VAL A 247 22.42 19.42 6.09
C VAL A 247 23.67 20.27 6.22
N PHE A 248 24.37 20.48 5.11
CA PHE A 248 25.57 21.30 5.06
C PHE A 248 25.20 22.78 4.86
N HIS A 249 25.71 23.63 5.75
CA HIS A 249 25.53 25.07 5.68
C HIS A 249 26.87 25.76 5.47
N ASN A 250 26.93 26.65 4.47
CA ASN A 250 28.12 27.40 4.13
C ASN A 250 27.85 28.91 4.05
N PRO A 251 27.97 29.64 5.17
CA PRO A 251 27.80 31.10 5.18
C PRO A 251 28.90 31.88 4.44
N LEU A 252 30.03 31.24 4.13
CA LEU A 252 31.20 31.89 3.51
C LEU A 252 31.15 31.88 1.98
N ASP A 253 30.23 31.13 1.40
CA ASP A 253 30.05 31.09 -0.05
C ASP A 253 29.40 32.41 -0.51
N SER A 254 30.17 33.23 -1.24
CA SER A 254 29.76 34.55 -1.70
C SER A 254 28.74 34.50 -2.85
N SER A 255 28.35 33.30 -3.28
CA SER A 255 27.14 33.08 -4.07
C SER A 255 25.88 33.26 -3.19
N ASN A 256 25.65 34.49 -2.74
CA ASN A 256 24.40 34.90 -2.10
C ASN A 256 23.21 34.50 -2.99
N GLY A 257 22.57 33.37 -2.70
CA GLY A 257 21.22 33.09 -3.15
C GLY A 257 21.03 32.82 -4.64
N GLN A 258 21.88 32.04 -5.29
CA GLN A 258 21.28 31.01 -6.14
C GLN A 258 21.11 29.77 -5.26
N PRO A 259 19.96 29.60 -4.58
CA PRO A 259 19.55 28.24 -4.24
C PRO A 259 19.68 27.40 -5.52
N ASN A 260 19.89 26.09 -5.41
CA ASN A 260 19.48 25.22 -6.52
C ASN A 260 18.14 25.77 -7.01
N ALA A 261 18.02 26.18 -8.29
CA ALA A 261 16.91 27.01 -8.76
C ALA A 261 15.53 26.38 -8.47
N ASP A 262 15.51 25.09 -8.13
CA ASP A 262 14.36 24.28 -7.73
C ASP A 262 14.01 24.29 -6.21
N LEU A 263 14.82 24.86 -5.30
CA LEU A 263 14.70 24.66 -3.84
C LEU A 263 14.66 25.96 -3.00
N SER A 264 14.29 27.11 -3.59
CA SER A 264 14.27 28.39 -2.86
C SER A 264 13.22 28.45 -1.75
N ASP A 265 12.10 27.73 -1.91
CA ASP A 265 10.92 27.81 -1.03
C ASP A 265 10.59 26.49 -0.30
N GLU A 266 11.31 25.39 -0.57
CA GLU A 266 11.05 24.11 0.08
C GLU A 266 11.77 23.99 1.44
N VAL A 267 11.01 23.58 2.46
CA VAL A 267 11.55 23.26 3.79
C VAL A 267 12.30 21.93 3.69
N ILE A 268 13.60 21.95 3.95
CA ILE A 268 14.43 20.75 3.98
C ILE A 268 14.19 20.08 5.34
N ASP A 269 13.20 19.19 5.38
CA ASP A 269 12.91 18.33 6.51
C ASP A 269 13.32 16.87 6.24
N TRP A 270 13.18 16.01 7.26
CA TRP A 270 13.53 14.59 7.14
C TRP A 270 12.77 13.90 6.00
N GLU A 271 11.48 14.20 5.83
CA GLU A 271 10.65 13.59 4.79
C GLU A 271 11.13 13.96 3.39
N PHE A 272 11.49 15.23 3.16
CA PHE A 272 12.10 15.70 1.93
C PHE A 272 13.36 14.90 1.60
N ALA A 273 14.26 14.74 2.57
CA ALA A 273 15.50 14.01 2.36
C ALA A 273 15.28 12.50 2.13
N GLN A 274 14.30 11.89 2.79
CA GLN A 274 13.90 10.50 2.54
C GLN A 274 13.34 10.32 1.12
N ARG A 275 12.50 11.24 0.66
CA ARG A 275 11.95 11.21 -0.71
C ARG A 275 13.03 11.35 -1.76
N GLU A 276 14.01 12.21 -1.51
CA GLU A 276 15.20 12.33 -2.34
C GLU A 276 16.04 11.04 -2.38
N LEU A 277 16.30 10.43 -1.22
CA LEU A 277 17.02 9.15 -1.11
C LEU A 277 16.30 8.03 -1.86
N ALA A 278 14.97 7.96 -1.74
CA ALA A 278 14.13 6.99 -2.44
C ALA A 278 14.20 7.19 -3.96
N ARG A 279 14.09 8.43 -4.44
CA ARG A 279 14.21 8.78 -5.86
C ARG A 279 15.58 8.43 -6.42
N ALA A 280 16.66 8.80 -5.72
CA ALA A 280 18.02 8.49 -6.14
C ALA A 280 18.31 6.97 -6.18
N SER A 281 17.57 6.19 -5.39
CA SER A 281 17.64 4.71 -5.40
C SER A 281 16.85 4.07 -6.56
N GLY A 282 16.13 4.87 -7.36
CA GLY A 282 15.41 4.42 -8.55
C GLY A 282 14.05 3.80 -8.25
N ILE A 283 13.40 4.19 -7.15
CA ILE A 283 12.03 3.78 -6.85
C ILE A 283 11.07 4.73 -7.58
N ASP A 284 10.68 4.34 -8.79
CA ASP A 284 9.69 5.06 -9.59
C ASP A 284 8.29 4.93 -8.96
N GLY A 285 7.61 6.06 -8.72
CA GLY A 285 6.33 6.10 -8.01
C GLY A 285 6.10 7.35 -7.15
N PHE A 286 7.15 8.18 -6.97
CA PHE A 286 7.07 9.50 -6.33
C PHE A 286 6.99 10.67 -7.33
N ASP A 287 6.99 10.39 -8.63
CA ASP A 287 6.91 11.42 -9.66
C ASP A 287 5.44 11.69 -10.01
N GLY A 288 4.90 12.73 -9.37
CA GLY A 288 3.51 13.17 -9.49
C GLY A 288 2.79 13.19 -8.14
N LYS A 289 1.71 13.96 -8.05
CA LYS A 289 0.83 13.92 -6.87
C LYS A 289 0.16 12.55 -6.79
N PRO A 290 0.01 11.95 -5.59
CA PRO A 290 -0.69 10.67 -5.43
C PRO A 290 -2.09 10.76 -6.06
N LYS A 291 -2.47 9.75 -6.86
CA LYS A 291 -3.74 9.73 -7.60
C LYS A 291 -4.90 9.28 -6.70
N SER A 292 -4.62 8.45 -5.70
CA SER A 292 -5.55 7.92 -4.71
C SER A 292 -5.08 8.16 -3.27
N LYS A 293 -6.00 8.06 -2.30
CA LYS A 293 -5.66 7.98 -0.87
C LYS A 293 -4.80 6.75 -0.57
N ASP A 294 -5.05 5.64 -1.26
CA ASP A 294 -4.29 4.40 -1.07
C ASP A 294 -2.85 4.56 -1.56
N ASP A 295 -2.64 5.24 -2.68
CA ASP A 295 -1.29 5.57 -3.20
C ASP A 295 -0.51 6.41 -2.18
N MET A 296 -1.17 7.38 -1.53
CA MET A 296 -0.53 8.21 -0.51
C MET A 296 -0.13 7.39 0.73
N VAL A 297 -0.97 6.44 1.16
CA VAL A 297 -0.65 5.54 2.27
C VAL A 297 0.54 4.65 1.90
N ILE A 298 0.57 4.08 0.70
CA ILE A 298 1.67 3.24 0.22
C ILE A 298 2.97 4.05 0.12
N GLN A 299 2.92 5.26 -0.46
CA GLN A 299 4.07 6.14 -0.55
C GLN A 299 4.65 6.46 0.83
N LYS A 300 3.80 6.76 1.82
CA LYS A 300 4.23 7.01 3.20
C LYS A 300 4.88 5.77 3.82
N GLN A 301 4.27 4.60 3.68
CA GLN A 301 4.83 3.34 4.19
C GLN A 301 6.16 3.00 3.53
N LEU A 302 6.30 3.30 2.24
CA LEU A 302 7.52 3.05 1.48
C LEU A 302 8.66 3.94 1.96
N LEU A 303 8.41 5.25 2.19
CA LEU A 303 9.39 6.16 2.76
C LEU A 303 9.88 5.72 4.14
N GLU A 304 9.00 5.13 4.94
CA GLU A 304 9.34 4.59 6.26
C GLU A 304 10.17 3.30 6.16
N LEU A 305 9.78 2.35 5.28
CA LEU A 305 10.39 1.03 5.23
C LEU A 305 11.69 0.95 4.42
N ILE A 306 11.90 1.81 3.43
CA ILE A 306 13.15 1.85 2.64
C ILE A 306 14.39 1.94 3.54
N PRO A 307 14.52 2.94 4.44
CA PRO A 307 15.71 3.06 5.28
C PRO A 307 15.85 1.86 6.23
N MET A 308 14.74 1.35 6.76
CA MET A 308 14.72 0.20 7.66
C MET A 308 15.20 -1.09 7.00
N VAL A 309 14.77 -1.37 5.76
CA VAL A 309 15.24 -2.53 4.99
C VAL A 309 16.72 -2.37 4.62
N GLY A 310 17.16 -1.15 4.30
CA GLY A 310 18.57 -0.85 4.07
C GLY A 310 19.44 -1.16 5.30
N GLU A 311 18.99 -0.76 6.49
CA GLU A 311 19.65 -1.08 7.74
C GLU A 311 19.72 -2.58 8.01
N VAL A 312 18.59 -3.29 7.89
CA VAL A 312 18.56 -4.74 8.16
C VAL A 312 19.50 -5.51 7.23
N ASN A 313 19.55 -5.13 5.96
CA ASN A 313 20.53 -5.69 5.01
C ASN A 313 21.97 -5.45 5.46
N GLN A 314 22.27 -4.25 5.97
CA GLN A 314 23.59 -3.93 6.49
C GLN A 314 23.93 -4.70 7.77
N ILE A 315 22.96 -4.90 8.67
CA ILE A 315 23.12 -5.77 9.83
C ILE A 315 23.43 -7.20 9.37
N ALA A 316 22.69 -7.71 8.39
CA ALA A 316 22.90 -9.04 7.85
C ALA A 316 24.30 -9.20 7.23
N GLU A 317 24.82 -8.17 6.55
CA GLU A 317 26.17 -8.14 5.99
C GLU A 317 27.25 -8.06 7.09
N GLU A 318 27.12 -7.18 8.08
CA GLU A 318 28.10 -7.06 9.19
C GLU A 318 28.11 -8.29 10.11
N LEU A 319 26.98 -9.00 10.24
CA LEU A 319 26.86 -10.23 11.02
C LEU A 319 27.08 -11.53 10.21
N ASP A 320 27.39 -11.42 8.91
CA ASP A 320 27.62 -12.55 7.99
C ASP A 320 26.47 -13.58 7.98
N LYS A 321 25.22 -13.08 7.90
CA LYS A 321 24.01 -13.91 7.94
C LYS A 321 23.57 -14.45 6.58
N GLU A 322 24.19 -14.00 5.49
CA GLU A 322 23.87 -14.39 4.10
C GLU A 322 22.39 -14.17 3.72
N ARG A 323 21.70 -13.25 4.41
CA ARG A 323 20.32 -12.85 4.16
C ARG A 323 20.26 -11.53 3.41
N SER A 324 19.27 -11.40 2.53
CA SER A 324 18.93 -10.14 1.85
C SER A 324 17.43 -9.86 1.97
N PHE A 325 17.09 -8.57 2.03
CA PHE A 325 15.75 -8.07 2.25
C PHE A 325 15.40 -7.04 1.18
N ASP A 326 14.19 -7.13 0.64
CA ASP A 326 13.68 -6.21 -0.37
C ASP A 326 12.18 -5.95 -0.20
N LEU A 327 11.71 -4.82 -0.74
CA LEU A 327 10.32 -4.40 -0.64
C LEU A 327 9.52 -4.85 -1.86
N LEU A 328 8.32 -5.36 -1.62
CA LEU A 328 7.44 -5.91 -2.65
C LEU A 328 6.03 -5.34 -2.51
N LEU A 329 5.47 -4.83 -3.61
CA LEU A 329 4.10 -4.32 -3.65
C LEU A 329 3.20 -5.36 -4.31
N ILE A 330 2.22 -5.85 -3.55
CA ILE A 330 1.33 -6.93 -3.97
C ILE A 330 -0.02 -6.32 -4.37
N PRO A 331 -0.38 -6.33 -5.66
CA PRO A 331 -1.66 -5.79 -6.11
C PRO A 331 -2.82 -6.65 -5.57
N PRO A 332 -4.04 -6.09 -5.44
CA PRO A 332 -5.21 -6.82 -4.93
C PRO A 332 -5.47 -8.16 -5.63
N ALA A 333 -5.30 -8.21 -6.96
CA ALA A 333 -5.48 -9.42 -7.75
C ALA A 333 -4.50 -10.55 -7.38
N ALA A 334 -3.32 -10.21 -6.83
CA ALA A 334 -2.29 -11.17 -6.42
C ALA A 334 -2.31 -11.50 -4.93
N GLN A 335 -3.20 -10.88 -4.15
CA GLN A 335 -3.43 -11.22 -2.73
C GLN A 335 -4.47 -12.33 -2.59
N GLY A 336 -5.16 -12.64 -3.68
CA GLY A 336 -6.20 -13.65 -3.75
C GLY A 336 -7.32 -13.41 -2.75
N LEU A 337 -7.75 -12.16 -2.54
CA LEU A 337 -8.81 -11.73 -1.61
C LEU A 337 -10.18 -12.37 -1.92
N PRO A 338 -11.08 -12.55 -0.92
CA PRO A 338 -12.42 -13.04 -1.17
C PRO A 338 -13.22 -11.94 -1.86
N TYR A 339 -14.21 -12.35 -2.67
CA TYR A 339 -15.09 -11.40 -3.34
C TYR A 339 -15.82 -10.50 -2.33
N GLY A 340 -15.81 -9.19 -2.58
CA GLY A 340 -16.44 -8.17 -1.74
C GLY A 340 -15.52 -7.57 -0.67
N GLU A 341 -14.33 -8.14 -0.46
CA GLU A 341 -13.32 -7.51 0.40
C GLU A 341 -12.61 -6.38 -0.38
N ALA A 342 -12.54 -5.20 0.23
CA ALA A 342 -11.84 -4.06 -0.38
C ALA A 342 -10.34 -4.34 -0.42
N GLY A 343 -9.81 -4.62 -1.62
CA GLY A 343 -8.39 -4.85 -1.81
C GLY A 343 -7.63 -3.56 -2.10
N ALA A 344 -6.70 -3.20 -1.22
CA ALA A 344 -5.68 -2.19 -1.49
C ALA A 344 -4.34 -2.89 -1.79
N THR A 345 -3.48 -2.26 -2.60
CA THR A 345 -2.12 -2.78 -2.82
C THR A 345 -1.38 -2.86 -1.48
N LYS A 346 -0.84 -4.05 -1.17
CA LYS A 346 -0.20 -4.34 0.12
C LYS A 346 1.32 -4.31 -0.04
N LEU A 347 2.01 -3.58 0.84
CA LEU A 347 3.47 -3.58 0.93
C LEU A 347 3.94 -4.72 1.83
N MET A 348 4.84 -5.56 1.34
CA MET A 348 5.44 -6.68 2.06
C MET A 348 6.97 -6.65 1.91
N ILE A 349 7.66 -7.30 2.85
CA ILE A 349 9.12 -7.41 2.87
C ILE A 349 9.45 -8.83 2.47
N ARG A 350 10.21 -9.00 1.39
CA ARG A 350 10.76 -10.28 0.99
C ARG A 350 12.13 -10.47 1.65
N MET A 351 12.32 -11.61 2.30
CA MET A 351 13.64 -12.08 2.76
C MET A 351 14.11 -13.19 1.82
N ARG A 352 15.39 -13.21 1.45
CA ARG A 352 16.02 -14.25 0.63
C ARG A 352 17.31 -14.73 1.27
N ASP A 353 17.47 -16.05 1.31
CA ASP A 353 18.72 -16.71 1.64
C ASP A 353 19.61 -16.79 0.39
N SER A 354 20.83 -16.26 0.49
CA SER A 354 21.77 -16.24 -0.64
C SER A 354 22.36 -17.62 -0.95
N THR A 355 22.31 -18.57 -0.01
CA THR A 355 22.88 -19.91 -0.14
C THR A 355 21.87 -20.93 -0.65
N THR A 356 20.67 -20.96 -0.05
CA THR A 356 19.62 -21.92 -0.40
C THR A 356 18.64 -21.38 -1.44
N ASN A 357 18.64 -20.06 -1.67
CA ASN A 357 17.64 -19.35 -2.48
C ASN A 357 16.20 -19.49 -1.94
N HIS A 358 16.05 -19.86 -0.65
CA HIS A 358 14.76 -19.80 0.03
C HIS A 358 14.28 -18.36 0.16
N MET A 359 12.97 -18.18 0.08
CA MET A 359 12.32 -16.88 0.14
C MET A 359 11.18 -16.90 1.16
N TRP A 360 11.10 -15.82 1.93
CA TRP A 360 10.02 -15.57 2.88
C TRP A 360 9.38 -14.22 2.58
N LEU A 361 8.11 -14.09 2.92
CA LEU A 361 7.35 -12.87 2.73
C LEU A 361 6.75 -12.44 4.06
N TRP A 362 7.23 -11.32 4.57
CA TRP A 362 6.81 -10.76 5.85
C TRP A 362 5.92 -9.54 5.64
N ASP A 363 4.90 -9.42 6.47
CA ASP A 363 4.20 -8.15 6.60
C ASP A 363 5.03 -7.16 7.42
N ARG A 364 4.53 -5.92 7.45
CA ARG A 364 5.18 -4.83 8.19
C ARG A 364 5.34 -5.15 9.67
N GLU A 365 4.34 -5.75 10.32
CA GLU A 365 4.36 -6.01 11.76
C GLU A 365 5.44 -7.03 12.12
N LYS A 366 5.48 -8.16 11.41
CA LYS A 366 6.50 -9.20 11.57
C LYS A 366 7.91 -8.64 11.31
N PHE A 367 8.08 -7.85 10.25
CA PHE A 367 9.36 -7.23 9.94
C PHE A 367 9.81 -6.26 11.03
N MET A 368 8.92 -5.39 11.53
CA MET A 368 9.26 -4.42 12.58
C MET A 368 9.68 -5.11 13.88
N GLY A 369 8.95 -6.16 14.28
CA GLY A 369 9.31 -6.96 15.46
C GLY A 369 10.68 -7.62 15.32
N ARG A 370 10.97 -8.23 14.17
CA ARG A 370 12.26 -8.88 13.92
C ARG A 370 13.41 -7.89 13.79
N ARG A 371 13.19 -6.74 13.13
CA ARG A 371 14.18 -5.67 13.03
C ARG A 371 14.68 -5.21 14.39
N PHE A 372 13.78 -5.06 15.37
CA PHE A 372 14.16 -4.66 16.73
C PHE A 372 15.15 -5.67 17.35
N VAL A 373 14.88 -6.97 17.21
CA VAL A 373 15.77 -8.04 17.70
C VAL A 373 17.09 -8.06 16.92
N MET A 374 17.06 -7.81 15.60
CA MET A 374 18.28 -7.70 14.78
C MET A 374 19.17 -6.53 15.24
N GLN A 375 18.58 -5.39 15.60
CA GLN A 375 19.31 -4.24 16.14
C GLN A 375 19.95 -4.54 17.49
N GLU A 376 19.24 -5.23 18.39
CA GLU A 376 19.79 -5.66 19.67
C GLU A 376 20.95 -6.66 19.47
N MET A 377 20.79 -7.61 18.55
CA MET A 377 21.83 -8.56 18.18
C MET A 377 23.09 -7.85 17.67
N TYR A 378 22.91 -6.82 16.84
CA TYR A 378 23.99 -6.00 16.32
C TYR A 378 24.69 -5.18 17.41
N GLN A 379 23.95 -4.57 18.34
CA GLN A 379 24.56 -3.86 19.47
C GLN A 379 25.40 -4.79 20.35
N ASN A 380 24.90 -5.99 20.64
CA ASN A 380 25.63 -6.99 21.41
C ASN A 380 26.92 -7.42 20.71
N HIS A 381 26.91 -7.50 19.36
CA HIS A 381 28.11 -7.77 18.56
C HIS A 381 29.13 -6.63 18.67
N LEU A 382 28.71 -5.36 18.60
CA LEU A 382 29.60 -4.21 18.76
C LEU A 382 30.27 -4.13 20.14
N HIS A 383 29.59 -4.60 21.19
CA HIS A 383 30.12 -4.66 22.55
C HIS A 383 30.95 -5.93 22.84
N ASP A 384 31.20 -6.77 21.82
CA ASP A 384 31.86 -8.09 21.91
C ASP A 384 31.23 -9.04 22.95
N THR A 385 29.98 -8.76 23.32
CA THR A 385 29.15 -9.60 24.19
C THR A 385 28.45 -10.65 23.35
N LYS A 386 29.16 -11.72 23.00
CA LYS A 386 28.59 -12.85 22.26
C LYS A 386 27.62 -13.64 23.15
N LYS A 387 26.35 -13.24 23.18
CA LYS A 387 25.27 -14.14 23.61
C LYS A 387 25.11 -15.23 22.53
N LYS A 388 25.17 -16.50 22.93
CA LYS A 388 24.72 -17.60 22.08
C LYS A 388 23.19 -17.50 22.00
N ILE A 389 22.69 -17.04 20.85
CA ILE A 389 21.27 -17.04 20.51
C ILE A 389 20.96 -18.42 19.93
N SER A 390 19.84 -19.03 20.35
CA SER A 390 19.39 -20.30 19.77
C SER A 390 18.91 -20.07 18.33
N GLU A 391 18.85 -21.12 17.49
CA GLU A 391 18.31 -20.97 16.13
C GLU A 391 16.83 -20.53 16.12
N GLU A 392 16.07 -20.86 17.16
CA GLU A 392 14.67 -20.47 17.32
C GLU A 392 14.50 -18.98 17.67
N ASP A 393 15.51 -18.40 18.34
CA ASP A 393 15.54 -17.00 18.75
C ASP A 393 16.24 -16.10 17.72
N ASP A 394 16.79 -16.66 16.64
CA ASP A 394 17.50 -15.90 15.61
C ASP A 394 16.48 -15.16 14.72
N PRO A 395 16.48 -13.81 14.71
CA PRO A 395 15.50 -13.06 13.92
C PRO A 395 15.66 -13.23 12.41
N PHE A 396 16.79 -13.78 11.94
CA PHE A 396 17.05 -14.10 10.53
C PHE A 396 16.53 -15.49 10.10
N VAL A 397 16.00 -16.28 11.04
CA VAL A 397 15.48 -17.64 10.79
C VAL A 397 13.96 -17.64 10.91
N ASP A 398 13.28 -18.29 9.96
CA ASP A 398 11.81 -18.36 9.92
C ASP A 398 11.35 -19.69 9.33
N SER A 399 10.13 -20.12 9.66
CA SER A 399 9.56 -21.33 9.09
C SER A 399 9.45 -21.22 7.57
N LEU A 400 9.83 -22.28 6.85
CA LEU A 400 9.71 -22.35 5.40
C LEU A 400 8.24 -22.53 4.99
N ASP A 401 7.69 -21.48 4.38
CA ASP A 401 6.38 -21.54 3.72
C ASP A 401 6.53 -21.86 2.23
N ASP A 402 5.43 -22.22 1.56
CA ASP A 402 5.43 -22.35 0.10
C ASP A 402 5.75 -21.00 -0.57
N LYS A 403 6.64 -21.01 -1.56
CA LYS A 403 6.99 -19.83 -2.36
C LYS A 403 5.93 -19.59 -3.43
N LEU A 404 5.35 -18.39 -3.46
CA LEU A 404 4.51 -17.94 -4.58
C LEU A 404 5.39 -17.70 -5.81
N LEU A 405 5.18 -18.47 -6.87
CA LEU A 405 5.86 -18.30 -8.16
C LEU A 405 5.22 -17.19 -8.97
N GLY A 406 3.89 -17.15 -8.98
CA GLY A 406 3.13 -16.15 -9.71
C GLY A 406 1.62 -16.35 -9.64
N VAL A 407 0.92 -15.42 -10.28
CA VAL A 407 -0.55 -15.36 -10.32
C VAL A 407 -1.02 -15.29 -11.76
N ALA A 408 -2.07 -16.05 -12.07
CA ALA A 408 -2.77 -16.06 -13.34
C ALA A 408 -4.25 -15.72 -13.10
N PRO A 409 -4.67 -14.45 -13.29
CA PRO A 409 -6.05 -14.04 -13.10
C PRO A 409 -6.94 -14.44 -14.30
N VAL A 410 -8.07 -15.09 -14.01
CA VAL A 410 -9.11 -15.43 -15.00
C VAL A 410 -10.34 -14.57 -14.81
N TYR A 411 -10.68 -13.78 -15.82
CA TYR A 411 -11.88 -12.95 -15.82
C TYR A 411 -13.12 -13.77 -16.14
N LEU A 412 -14.23 -13.42 -15.49
CA LEU A 412 -15.45 -14.22 -15.51
C LEU A 412 -16.54 -13.67 -16.44
N GLN A 413 -16.25 -12.59 -17.18
CA GLN A 413 -17.25 -11.86 -17.97
C GLN A 413 -17.96 -12.76 -18.97
N ALA A 414 -17.23 -13.69 -19.60
CA ALA A 414 -17.77 -14.68 -20.53
C ALA A 414 -18.90 -15.54 -19.93
N LEU A 415 -18.83 -15.86 -18.63
CA LEU A 415 -19.86 -16.63 -17.93
C LEU A 415 -21.20 -15.88 -17.83
N GLY A 416 -21.17 -14.55 -17.74
CA GLY A 416 -22.37 -13.70 -17.76
C GLY A 416 -23.18 -13.85 -19.05
N TYR A 417 -22.54 -14.25 -20.15
CA TYR A 417 -23.17 -14.49 -21.45
C TYR A 417 -23.36 -16.00 -21.74
N ARG A 418 -23.03 -16.88 -20.78
CA ARG A 418 -22.97 -18.35 -20.96
C ARG A 418 -22.03 -18.80 -22.08
N LEU A 419 -20.92 -18.11 -22.25
CA LEU A 419 -19.87 -18.51 -23.17
C LEU A 419 -18.89 -19.44 -22.47
N ASP A 420 -18.49 -20.48 -23.19
CA ASP A 420 -17.34 -21.31 -22.85
C ASP A 420 -16.04 -20.56 -23.17
N VAL A 421 -15.04 -20.76 -22.32
CA VAL A 421 -13.69 -20.24 -22.49
C VAL A 421 -12.74 -21.42 -22.49
N ASP A 422 -11.90 -21.48 -23.52
CA ASP A 422 -10.78 -22.42 -23.65
C ASP A 422 -9.56 -21.59 -24.06
N ASP A 423 -8.70 -21.27 -23.11
CA ASP A 423 -7.59 -20.33 -23.31
C ASP A 423 -6.40 -20.66 -22.41
N LYS A 424 -5.29 -19.95 -22.62
CA LYS A 424 -4.07 -20.03 -21.84
C LYS A 424 -3.74 -18.68 -21.19
N LEU A 425 -3.24 -18.73 -19.96
CA LEU A 425 -2.87 -17.55 -19.17
C LEU A 425 -1.38 -17.52 -18.94
N SER A 426 -0.79 -16.34 -19.03
CA SER A 426 0.56 -16.12 -18.53
C SER A 426 0.52 -16.05 -17.00
N VAL A 427 1.27 -16.95 -16.35
CA VAL A 427 1.54 -16.88 -14.92
C VAL A 427 2.60 -15.80 -14.72
N MET A 428 2.22 -14.72 -14.03
CA MET A 428 3.10 -13.58 -13.79
C MET A 428 3.63 -13.60 -12.36
N SER A 429 4.95 -13.44 -12.20
CA SER A 429 5.55 -13.23 -10.89
C SER A 429 5.14 -11.88 -10.31
N LEU A 430 5.38 -11.68 -9.02
CA LEU A 430 5.11 -10.39 -8.38
C LEU A 430 6.01 -9.26 -8.93
N GLU A 431 7.12 -9.59 -9.60
CA GLU A 431 8.02 -8.66 -10.28
C GLU A 431 7.56 -8.30 -11.70
N GLY A 432 6.50 -8.93 -12.21
CA GLY A 432 6.01 -8.73 -13.58
C GLY A 432 6.75 -9.54 -14.64
N GLU A 433 7.48 -10.60 -14.23
CA GLU A 433 8.09 -11.54 -15.17
C GLU A 433 7.12 -12.69 -15.46
N VAL A 434 7.04 -13.12 -16.72
CA VAL A 434 6.24 -14.31 -17.07
C VAL A 434 7.03 -15.55 -16.67
N VAL A 435 6.52 -16.28 -15.67
CA VAL A 435 7.15 -17.49 -15.13
C VAL A 435 6.58 -18.77 -15.71
N GLY A 436 5.43 -18.71 -16.39
CA GLY A 436 4.81 -19.88 -16.98
C GLY A 436 3.51 -19.61 -17.73
N THR A 437 2.89 -20.68 -18.20
CA THR A 437 1.60 -20.67 -18.91
C THR A 437 0.65 -21.70 -18.29
N LEU A 438 -0.52 -21.24 -17.83
CA LEU A 438 -1.59 -22.10 -17.29
C LEU A 438 -2.68 -22.29 -18.35
N TYR A 439 -3.04 -23.53 -18.63
CA TYR A 439 -4.13 -23.90 -19.55
C TYR A 439 -5.40 -24.16 -18.75
N TYR A 440 -6.48 -23.44 -19.07
CA TYR A 440 -7.72 -23.48 -18.31
C TYR A 440 -8.95 -23.45 -19.21
N GLN A 441 -10.06 -23.96 -18.67
CA GLN A 441 -11.36 -23.82 -19.30
C GLN A 441 -12.42 -23.38 -18.28
N LEU A 442 -13.31 -22.49 -18.73
CA LEU A 442 -14.55 -22.14 -18.04
C LEU A 442 -15.73 -22.62 -18.88
N ILE A 443 -16.50 -23.57 -18.36
CA ILE A 443 -17.55 -24.22 -19.14
C ILE A 443 -18.89 -24.05 -18.42
N PRO A 444 -19.83 -23.25 -18.95
CA PRO A 444 -21.22 -23.29 -18.53
C PRO A 444 -21.76 -24.73 -18.64
N CYS A 445 -22.35 -25.24 -17.56
CA CYS A 445 -22.70 -26.64 -17.46
C CYS A 445 -24.04 -26.84 -16.75
N THR A 446 -24.54 -28.08 -16.80
CA THR A 446 -25.64 -28.50 -15.93
C THR A 446 -25.14 -28.69 -14.50
N ARG A 447 -26.06 -28.83 -13.54
CA ARG A 447 -25.72 -29.17 -12.15
C ARG A 447 -24.86 -30.44 -12.02
N ALA A 448 -24.97 -31.37 -12.98
CA ALA A 448 -24.19 -32.60 -13.04
C ALA A 448 -22.80 -32.41 -13.69
N GLY A 449 -22.43 -31.19 -14.12
CA GLY A 449 -21.15 -30.88 -14.74
C GLY A 449 -21.06 -31.15 -16.25
N LYS A 450 -22.16 -31.55 -16.89
CA LYS A 450 -22.22 -31.76 -18.34
C LYS A 450 -22.22 -30.40 -19.07
N PRO A 451 -21.31 -30.14 -20.02
CA PRO A 451 -21.28 -28.90 -20.79
C PRO A 451 -22.62 -28.60 -21.47
N LEU A 452 -23.07 -27.34 -21.46
CA LEU A 452 -24.32 -26.95 -22.13
C LEU A 452 -24.26 -27.17 -23.66
N THR A 453 -23.05 -27.11 -24.24
CA THR A 453 -22.80 -27.36 -25.66
C THR A 453 -23.11 -28.81 -26.07
N GLU A 454 -23.00 -29.77 -25.15
CA GLU A 454 -23.23 -31.21 -25.40
C GLU A 454 -24.67 -31.67 -25.10
N LEU A 455 -25.56 -30.73 -24.76
CA LEU A 455 -26.97 -31.03 -24.56
C LEU A 455 -27.68 -31.23 -25.90
N SER A 456 -28.63 -32.18 -25.93
CA SER A 456 -29.45 -32.43 -27.11
C SER A 456 -30.31 -31.19 -27.45
N PRO A 457 -30.76 -31.03 -28.70
CA PRO A 457 -31.61 -29.90 -29.10
C PRO A 457 -32.89 -29.74 -28.26
N ALA A 458 -33.44 -30.84 -27.74
CA ALA A 458 -34.61 -30.83 -26.85
C ALA A 458 -34.29 -30.33 -25.43
N GLU A 459 -33.06 -30.54 -24.96
CA GLU A 459 -32.58 -30.08 -23.63
C GLU A 459 -32.06 -28.63 -23.67
N ARG A 460 -31.86 -28.05 -24.86
CA ARG A 460 -31.32 -26.71 -25.07
C ARG A 460 -32.32 -25.55 -24.98
N ILE A 461 -33.62 -25.82 -24.84
CA ILE A 461 -34.72 -24.83 -24.91
C ILE A 461 -34.54 -23.65 -23.90
N HIS A 462 -33.80 -23.85 -22.81
CA HIS A 462 -33.48 -22.82 -21.81
C HIS A 462 -31.97 -22.54 -21.64
N CYS A 463 -31.14 -23.07 -22.55
CA CYS A 463 -29.67 -23.09 -22.47
C CYS A 463 -28.98 -22.28 -23.57
N ASP A 464 -29.73 -21.51 -24.35
CA ASP A 464 -29.15 -20.63 -25.36
C ASP A 464 -28.25 -19.57 -24.72
N ILE A 465 -27.27 -19.12 -25.51
CA ILE A 465 -26.32 -18.07 -25.16
C ILE A 465 -27.09 -16.77 -24.95
N VAL A 466 -26.74 -16.07 -23.88
CA VAL A 466 -27.48 -14.93 -23.36
C VAL A 466 -26.89 -13.66 -23.98
N ASN A 467 -27.73 -12.78 -24.52
CA ASN A 467 -27.28 -11.51 -25.11
C ASN A 467 -27.16 -10.40 -24.06
N ASP A 468 -27.99 -10.45 -23.01
CA ASP A 468 -27.92 -9.56 -21.85
C ASP A 468 -27.76 -10.38 -20.56
N PRO A 469 -26.66 -10.25 -19.80
CA PRO A 469 -26.42 -10.99 -18.56
C PRO A 469 -27.57 -10.89 -17.54
N ASN A 470 -28.38 -9.82 -17.58
CA ASN A 470 -29.56 -9.66 -16.73
C ASN A 470 -30.61 -10.77 -16.93
N GLU A 471 -30.64 -11.44 -18.08
CA GLU A 471 -31.52 -12.58 -18.33
C GLU A 471 -31.23 -13.79 -17.42
N LEU A 472 -30.05 -13.84 -16.79
CA LEU A 472 -29.70 -14.88 -15.83
C LEU A 472 -30.35 -14.66 -14.46
N LEU A 473 -30.82 -13.45 -14.13
CA LEU A 473 -31.33 -13.12 -12.80
C LEU A 473 -32.47 -14.05 -12.36
N GLY A 474 -32.38 -14.53 -11.13
CA GLY A 474 -33.33 -15.45 -10.51
C GLY A 474 -33.30 -16.89 -11.05
N LYS A 475 -32.49 -17.19 -12.07
CA LYS A 475 -32.36 -18.53 -12.66
C LYS A 475 -31.18 -19.29 -12.02
N PRO A 476 -31.21 -20.63 -11.99
CA PRO A 476 -30.05 -21.43 -11.63
C PRO A 476 -28.98 -21.31 -12.72
N PHE A 477 -27.71 -21.26 -12.30
CA PHE A 477 -26.57 -21.22 -13.19
C PHE A 477 -25.42 -22.02 -12.62
N HIS A 478 -24.82 -22.88 -13.45
CA HIS A 478 -23.70 -23.73 -13.05
C HIS A 478 -22.59 -23.58 -14.08
N TYR A 479 -21.35 -23.60 -13.62
CA TYR A 479 -20.19 -23.58 -14.48
C TYR A 479 -19.09 -24.46 -13.90
N LYS A 480 -18.23 -24.96 -14.77
CA LYS A 480 -17.13 -25.85 -14.43
C LYS A 480 -15.81 -25.14 -14.72
N ILE A 481 -14.90 -25.18 -13.75
CA ILE A 481 -13.51 -24.77 -13.91
C ILE A 481 -12.70 -26.04 -14.17
N LEU A 482 -11.98 -26.07 -15.29
CA LEU A 482 -11.02 -27.13 -15.63
C LEU A 482 -9.62 -26.52 -15.70
N LEU A 483 -8.64 -27.16 -15.07
CA LEU A 483 -7.23 -26.85 -15.25
C LEU A 483 -6.57 -28.05 -15.91
N SER A 484 -6.04 -27.88 -17.11
CA SER A 484 -5.59 -28.98 -17.97
C SER A 484 -4.08 -29.22 -17.88
N ASP A 485 -3.30 -28.13 -17.88
CA ASP A 485 -1.84 -28.18 -17.89
C ASP A 485 -1.25 -26.87 -17.32
N LEU A 486 -0.03 -26.95 -16.80
CA LEU A 486 0.78 -25.82 -16.34
C LEU A 486 2.21 -26.02 -16.83
N ASP A 487 2.67 -25.10 -17.67
CA ASP A 487 4.06 -25.04 -18.14
C ASP A 487 4.81 -23.96 -17.36
N LEU A 488 5.97 -24.29 -16.78
CA LEU A 488 6.79 -23.34 -16.01
C LEU A 488 8.15 -23.17 -16.70
N SER A 489 8.66 -21.94 -16.66
CA SER A 489 9.87 -21.55 -17.41
C SER A 489 11.17 -22.06 -16.79
N ASP A 490 11.18 -22.30 -15.47
CA ASP A 490 12.32 -22.82 -14.71
C ASP A 490 12.11 -24.29 -14.35
N GLU A 491 13.21 -25.05 -14.21
CA GLU A 491 13.17 -26.44 -13.76
C GLU A 491 12.77 -26.51 -12.28
N HIS A 492 11.60 -27.09 -12.00
CA HIS A 492 11.07 -27.33 -10.66
C HIS A 492 11.13 -28.82 -10.30
N ASP A 493 12.17 -29.51 -10.75
CA ASP A 493 12.36 -30.95 -10.57
C ASP A 493 12.42 -31.32 -9.08
N GLY A 494 11.54 -32.23 -8.66
CA GLY A 494 11.51 -32.72 -7.28
C GLY A 494 10.84 -31.76 -6.29
N VAL A 495 10.18 -30.70 -6.76
CA VAL A 495 9.46 -29.73 -5.94
C VAL A 495 7.96 -29.94 -6.03
N GLN A 496 7.26 -29.89 -4.90
CA GLN A 496 5.79 -29.97 -4.87
C GLN A 496 5.19 -28.63 -5.32
N VAL A 497 4.62 -28.61 -6.53
CA VAL A 497 3.89 -27.45 -7.06
C VAL A 497 2.39 -27.59 -6.74
N ARG A 498 1.73 -26.47 -6.43
CA ARG A 498 0.32 -26.41 -6.08
C ARG A 498 -0.32 -25.14 -6.64
N ILE A 499 -1.55 -25.23 -7.14
CA ILE A 499 -2.37 -24.06 -7.47
C ILE A 499 -3.39 -23.84 -6.37
N ARG A 500 -3.53 -22.60 -5.90
CA ARG A 500 -4.57 -22.18 -4.96
C ARG A 500 -5.50 -21.18 -5.63
N TYR A 501 -6.80 -21.38 -5.49
CA TYR A 501 -7.81 -20.41 -5.93
C TYR A 501 -9.07 -20.53 -5.08
N ARG A 502 -9.93 -19.51 -5.15
CA ARG A 502 -11.25 -19.49 -4.54
C ARG A 502 -12.24 -18.81 -5.46
N VAL A 503 -13.52 -19.17 -5.33
CA VAL A 503 -14.60 -18.54 -6.10
C VAL A 503 -15.54 -17.78 -5.18
N PHE A 504 -16.52 -17.08 -5.75
CA PHE A 504 -17.50 -16.21 -5.11
C PHE A 504 -17.73 -16.46 -3.59
N LYS A 505 -17.26 -15.53 -2.75
CA LYS A 505 -17.41 -15.51 -1.28
C LYS A 505 -16.86 -16.73 -0.51
N GLU A 506 -16.05 -17.58 -1.13
CA GLU A 506 -15.39 -18.68 -0.43
C GLU A 506 -14.24 -18.16 0.45
N THR A 507 -14.22 -18.61 1.70
CA THR A 507 -13.10 -18.38 2.63
C THR A 507 -12.00 -19.40 2.41
N ASP A 508 -12.37 -20.64 2.13
CA ASP A 508 -11.46 -21.76 2.01
C ASP A 508 -10.82 -21.84 0.62
N TRP A 509 -9.54 -22.20 0.60
CA TRP A 509 -8.80 -22.37 -0.64
C TRP A 509 -9.12 -23.72 -1.28
N THR A 510 -9.38 -23.70 -2.59
CA THR A 510 -9.22 -24.91 -3.39
C THR A 510 -7.75 -25.07 -3.73
N VAL A 511 -7.17 -26.22 -3.36
CA VAL A 511 -5.77 -26.53 -3.59
C VAL A 511 -5.68 -27.68 -4.60
N VAL A 512 -4.98 -27.42 -5.70
CA VAL A 512 -4.69 -28.40 -6.76
C VAL A 512 -3.23 -28.79 -6.65
N ASN A 513 -2.96 -30.04 -6.30
CA ASN A 513 -1.59 -30.53 -6.10
C ASN A 513 -1.09 -31.21 -7.37
N PHE A 514 0.13 -30.85 -7.78
CA PHE A 514 0.81 -31.46 -8.92
C PHE A 514 1.66 -32.63 -8.44
N PRO A 515 1.78 -33.72 -9.21
CA PRO A 515 2.77 -34.75 -8.92
C PRO A 515 4.19 -34.15 -8.83
N ILE A 516 5.01 -34.61 -7.89
CA ILE A 516 6.39 -34.11 -7.68
C ILE A 516 7.25 -34.28 -8.95
N ASP A 517 6.97 -35.32 -9.74
CA ASP A 517 7.70 -35.63 -10.97
C ASP A 517 7.14 -34.93 -12.21
N TYR A 518 6.10 -34.10 -12.07
CA TYR A 518 5.38 -33.48 -13.20
C TYR A 518 6.29 -32.63 -14.09
N PHE A 519 7.24 -31.90 -13.49
CA PHE A 519 8.13 -30.99 -14.20
C PHE A 519 9.44 -31.63 -14.67
N ARG A 520 9.66 -32.93 -14.38
CA ARG A 520 10.92 -33.61 -14.70
C ARG A 520 11.17 -33.71 -16.20
N SER A 521 12.37 -33.32 -16.64
CA SER A 521 12.79 -33.41 -18.04
C SER A 521 12.72 -34.87 -18.55
N GLY A 522 11.94 -35.11 -19.61
CA GLY A 522 11.71 -36.45 -20.18
C GLY A 522 10.54 -37.24 -19.58
N ALA A 523 9.75 -36.66 -18.66
CA ALA A 523 8.53 -37.29 -18.16
C ALA A 523 7.46 -37.43 -19.27
N THR A 524 6.96 -38.65 -19.46
CA THR A 524 5.84 -38.98 -20.39
C THR A 524 4.49 -38.45 -19.90
N ILE A 525 4.43 -37.84 -18.70
CA ILE A 525 3.22 -37.38 -18.02
C ILE A 525 2.97 -35.88 -18.33
N ARG A 526 3.13 -35.47 -19.58
CA ARG A 526 2.91 -34.07 -20.00
C ARG A 526 1.45 -33.69 -20.20
N ASN A 527 0.49 -34.57 -19.95
CA ASN A 527 -0.90 -34.30 -20.25
C ASN A 527 -1.80 -34.78 -19.10
N LEU A 528 -2.67 -33.87 -18.66
CA LEU A 528 -3.74 -34.02 -17.67
C LEU A 528 -3.32 -33.93 -16.21
N ILE A 529 -3.27 -32.69 -15.74
CA ILE A 529 -4.03 -32.40 -14.53
C ILE A 529 -5.50 -32.53 -14.95
N ASP A 530 -6.26 -33.45 -14.37
CA ASP A 530 -7.72 -33.52 -14.61
C ASP A 530 -8.45 -32.85 -13.44
N HIS A 531 -7.99 -31.63 -13.08
CA HIS A 531 -8.66 -30.88 -12.02
C HIS A 531 -9.91 -30.24 -12.60
N SER A 532 -11.07 -30.77 -12.19
CA SER A 532 -12.39 -30.29 -12.57
C SER A 532 -13.21 -29.97 -11.34
N ARG A 533 -13.71 -28.73 -11.23
CA ARG A 533 -14.62 -28.30 -10.16
C ARG A 533 -15.87 -27.68 -10.75
N VAL A 534 -17.05 -28.17 -10.34
CA VAL A 534 -18.35 -27.59 -10.69
C VAL A 534 -18.79 -26.62 -9.61
N ILE A 535 -19.09 -25.40 -10.00
CA ILE A 535 -19.61 -24.33 -9.15
C ILE A 535 -21.10 -24.20 -9.44
N SER A 536 -21.91 -24.23 -8.39
CA SER A 536 -23.36 -24.24 -8.49
C SER A 536 -23.99 -23.01 -7.85
N ILE A 537 -24.68 -22.21 -8.65
CA ILE A 537 -25.46 -21.05 -8.19
C ILE A 537 -26.94 -21.43 -8.31
N THR A 538 -27.62 -21.51 -7.17
CA THR A 538 -29.04 -21.87 -7.11
C THR A 538 -29.94 -20.81 -7.74
N GLN A 539 -29.64 -19.54 -7.48
CA GLN A 539 -30.30 -18.37 -8.05
C GLN A 539 -29.28 -17.25 -8.27
N VAL A 540 -29.13 -16.83 -9.52
CA VAL A 540 -28.24 -15.70 -9.87
C VAL A 540 -28.85 -14.40 -9.34
N THR A 541 -28.04 -13.62 -8.65
CA THR A 541 -28.40 -12.29 -8.11
C THR A 541 -27.60 -11.20 -8.83
N PHE A 542 -27.94 -9.93 -8.63
CA PHE A 542 -27.15 -8.80 -9.13
C PHE A 542 -25.68 -8.85 -8.66
N GLU A 543 -25.44 -9.38 -7.47
CA GLU A 543 -24.09 -9.54 -6.94
C GLU A 543 -23.29 -10.60 -7.71
N HIS A 544 -23.92 -11.70 -8.13
CA HIS A 544 -23.28 -12.70 -8.99
C HIS A 544 -23.00 -12.13 -10.39
N LEU A 545 -23.90 -11.32 -10.94
CA LEU A 545 -23.64 -10.64 -12.22
C LEU A 545 -22.49 -9.65 -12.11
N ASN A 546 -22.43 -8.86 -11.03
CA ASN A 546 -21.31 -7.97 -10.77
C ASN A 546 -19.99 -8.74 -10.59
N TYR A 547 -20.02 -9.91 -9.95
CA TYR A 547 -18.87 -10.81 -9.86
C TYR A 547 -18.41 -11.31 -11.23
N PHE A 548 -19.34 -11.69 -12.12
CA PHE A 548 -18.98 -12.09 -13.48
C PHE A 548 -18.42 -10.92 -14.28
N GLU A 549 -19.01 -9.73 -14.18
CA GLU A 549 -18.63 -8.58 -14.99
C GLU A 549 -17.30 -7.94 -14.55
N ASN A 550 -17.10 -7.79 -13.23
CA ASN A 550 -16.05 -6.92 -12.68
C ASN A 550 -15.00 -7.66 -11.86
N SER A 551 -15.02 -8.99 -11.79
CA SER A 551 -14.06 -9.76 -10.99
C SER A 551 -13.37 -10.89 -11.77
N CYS A 552 -12.30 -11.39 -11.17
CA CYS A 552 -11.52 -12.51 -11.66
C CYS A 552 -11.31 -13.57 -10.58
N VAL A 553 -11.05 -14.81 -10.99
CA VAL A 553 -10.49 -15.86 -10.15
C VAL A 553 -8.98 -15.83 -10.31
N GLY A 554 -8.24 -15.55 -9.24
CA GLY A 554 -6.78 -15.58 -9.25
C GLY A 554 -6.27 -17.01 -9.00
N PHE A 555 -5.65 -17.63 -10.00
CA PHE A 555 -4.90 -18.87 -9.80
C PHE A 555 -3.50 -18.55 -9.30
N MET A 556 -3.23 -18.87 -8.04
CA MET A 556 -1.95 -18.61 -7.39
C MET A 556 -1.09 -19.88 -7.43
N VAL A 557 0.05 -19.81 -8.10
CA VAL A 557 0.96 -20.94 -8.29
C VAL A 557 2.04 -20.92 -7.21
N TYR A 558 2.07 -21.96 -6.39
CA TYR A 558 3.01 -22.13 -5.28
C TYR A 558 3.96 -23.30 -5.52
N ALA A 559 5.18 -23.19 -5.03
CA ALA A 559 6.16 -24.25 -4.99
C ALA A 559 6.67 -24.46 -3.56
N SER A 560 6.74 -25.70 -3.11
CA SER A 560 7.30 -26.04 -1.80
C SER A 560 8.77 -25.66 -1.71
N GLN A 561 9.21 -25.19 -0.55
CA GLN A 561 10.62 -24.95 -0.28
C GLN A 561 11.14 -26.07 0.61
N SER A 562 12.21 -26.73 0.19
CA SER A 562 12.86 -27.77 0.98
C SER A 562 14.36 -27.47 1.10
N ASP A 563 14.94 -27.84 2.23
CA ASP A 563 16.39 -27.95 2.40
C ASP A 563 16.88 -29.11 1.52
N GLY A 564 17.21 -28.80 0.27
CA GLY A 564 17.76 -29.80 -0.65
C GLY A 564 19.02 -30.43 -0.06
N ASN A 565 19.00 -31.75 0.12
CA ASN A 565 20.15 -32.56 0.49
C ASN A 565 21.30 -32.25 -0.49
N LYS A 566 22.47 -31.81 0.03
CA LYS A 566 23.70 -31.65 -0.76
C LYS A 566 24.07 -33.01 -1.38
N LEU A 567 23.70 -33.26 -2.63
CA LEU A 567 24.29 -34.35 -3.40
C LEU A 567 24.36 -33.97 -4.88
N GLY A 568 25.59 -33.78 -5.35
CA GLY A 568 25.90 -33.57 -6.75
C GLY A 568 26.80 -32.36 -6.97
N SER A 569 28.10 -32.59 -7.01
CA SER A 569 29.07 -31.70 -7.64
C SER A 569 28.77 -31.61 -9.15
N GLY A 570 27.71 -30.90 -9.52
CA GLY A 570 27.49 -30.40 -10.86
C GLY A 570 28.08 -29.01 -10.91
N THR A 571 29.02 -28.78 -11.82
CA THR A 571 29.65 -27.49 -12.11
C THR A 571 28.70 -26.33 -11.85
N ALA A 572 29.07 -25.45 -10.92
CA ALA A 572 28.46 -24.14 -10.77
C ALA A 572 28.47 -23.48 -12.15
N ALA A 573 27.31 -23.53 -12.84
CA ALA A 573 27.11 -22.77 -14.04
C ALA A 573 27.36 -21.33 -13.62
N LYS A 574 28.37 -20.71 -14.25
CA LYS A 574 28.66 -19.29 -14.11
C LYS A 574 27.41 -18.52 -14.52
N GLY A 575 26.53 -18.29 -13.55
CA GLY A 575 25.43 -17.35 -13.61
C GLY A 575 26.03 -15.96 -13.67
N THR A 576 26.52 -15.62 -14.85
CA THR A 576 27.00 -14.28 -15.17
C THR A 576 25.85 -13.30 -14.94
N ASN A 577 26.08 -12.33 -14.06
CA ASN A 577 25.35 -11.06 -13.97
C ASN A 577 23.82 -11.05 -13.68
N ARG A 578 23.20 -12.11 -13.15
CA ARG A 578 21.78 -12.02 -12.72
C ARG A 578 21.55 -11.34 -11.36
N LEU A 579 22.53 -11.34 -10.45
CA LEU A 579 22.44 -10.58 -9.19
C LEU A 579 22.38 -9.06 -9.41
N ALA A 580 23.10 -8.56 -10.41
CA ALA A 580 23.05 -7.15 -10.81
C ALA A 580 21.78 -6.79 -11.59
N SER A 581 21.13 -7.75 -12.26
CA SER A 581 19.85 -7.53 -12.94
C SER A 581 18.67 -7.63 -11.96
N SER A 582 18.72 -8.47 -10.92
CA SER A 582 17.67 -8.56 -9.89
C SER A 582 17.56 -7.27 -9.05
N VAL A 583 18.69 -6.64 -8.71
CA VAL A 583 18.72 -5.31 -8.05
C VAL A 583 18.28 -4.17 -8.99
N ARG A 584 18.35 -4.37 -10.32
CA ARG A 584 17.79 -3.43 -11.31
C ARG A 584 16.31 -3.68 -11.61
N ALA A 585 15.85 -4.93 -11.58
CA ALA A 585 14.46 -5.31 -11.78
C ALA A 585 13.59 -4.91 -10.57
N SER A 586 14.16 -4.96 -9.36
CA SER A 586 13.57 -4.47 -8.11
C SER A 586 13.28 -2.95 -8.10
N ARG A 587 13.75 -2.19 -9.11
CA ARG A 587 13.49 -0.74 -9.26
C ARG A 587 12.14 -0.42 -9.89
N ARG A 588 11.41 -1.42 -10.40
CA ARG A 588 10.08 -1.21 -10.96
C ARG A 588 9.04 -1.75 -9.99
N CYS A 589 8.28 -0.86 -9.37
CA CYS A 589 6.98 -1.24 -8.82
C CYS A 589 6.05 -1.57 -10.00
N SER A 590 5.85 -2.86 -10.25
CA SER A 590 5.09 -3.44 -11.37
C SER A 590 3.58 -3.36 -11.17
N THR A 591 3.03 -2.19 -10.85
CA THR A 591 1.56 -2.01 -10.77
C THR A 591 0.89 -1.99 -12.15
N VAL A 592 1.61 -1.61 -13.21
CA VAL A 592 1.05 -1.30 -14.54
C VAL A 592 0.56 -2.53 -15.32
N GLN A 593 1.15 -3.71 -15.14
CA GLN A 593 0.86 -4.86 -16.02
C GLN A 593 -0.46 -5.59 -15.72
N VAL A 594 -0.98 -5.50 -14.50
CA VAL A 594 -2.22 -6.19 -14.12
C VAL A 594 -3.45 -5.50 -14.70
N GLU A 595 -3.44 -4.17 -14.79
CA GLU A 595 -4.50 -3.38 -15.44
C GLU A 595 -4.54 -3.64 -16.96
N GLU A 596 -3.38 -3.70 -17.62
CA GLU A 596 -3.28 -4.04 -19.05
C GLU A 596 -3.88 -5.44 -19.37
N CYS A 597 -3.79 -6.38 -18.42
CA CYS A 597 -4.39 -7.71 -18.57
C CYS A 597 -5.93 -7.71 -18.46
N MET A 598 -6.54 -6.76 -17.73
CA MET A 598 -8.00 -6.56 -17.72
C MET A 598 -8.49 -6.14 -19.10
N ASP A 599 -7.81 -5.16 -19.72
CA ASP A 599 -8.20 -4.61 -21.00
C ASP A 599 -8.14 -5.67 -22.11
N ILE A 600 -7.12 -6.54 -22.11
CA ILE A 600 -6.98 -7.61 -23.11
C ILE A 600 -8.13 -8.63 -23.02
N ASN A 601 -8.49 -9.09 -21.82
CA ASN A 601 -9.54 -10.11 -21.68
C ASN A 601 -10.94 -9.56 -21.92
N ARG A 602 -11.18 -8.31 -21.56
CA ARG A 602 -12.40 -7.59 -21.93
C ARG A 602 -12.53 -7.48 -23.44
N MET A 603 -11.46 -7.08 -24.14
CA MET A 603 -11.43 -7.03 -25.59
C MET A 603 -11.66 -8.41 -26.24
N LYS A 604 -11.07 -9.48 -25.69
CA LYS A 604 -11.33 -10.86 -26.17
C LYS A 604 -12.81 -11.26 -26.04
N THR A 605 -13.44 -10.96 -24.91
CA THR A 605 -14.86 -11.26 -24.68
C THR A 605 -15.76 -10.47 -25.64
N GLU A 606 -15.49 -9.18 -25.81
CA GLU A 606 -16.21 -8.32 -26.75
C GLU A 606 -16.04 -8.81 -28.20
N LEU A 607 -14.83 -9.23 -28.60
CA LEU A 607 -14.58 -9.82 -29.92
C LEU A 607 -15.35 -11.13 -30.13
N CYS A 608 -15.40 -12.01 -29.12
CA CYS A 608 -16.14 -13.26 -29.20
C CYS A 608 -17.65 -13.02 -29.39
N LEU A 609 -18.21 -12.07 -28.64
CA LEU A 609 -19.61 -11.65 -28.78
C LEU A 609 -19.89 -11.05 -30.17
N LEU A 610 -19.00 -10.19 -30.66
CA LEU A 610 -19.13 -9.58 -31.98
C LEU A 610 -19.05 -10.61 -33.12
N GLN A 611 -18.09 -11.53 -33.07
CA GLN A 611 -17.93 -12.59 -34.06
C GLN A 611 -19.19 -13.47 -34.11
N ARG A 612 -19.74 -13.83 -32.95
CA ARG A 612 -20.95 -14.65 -32.88
C ARG A 612 -22.19 -13.91 -33.35
N ASN A 613 -22.33 -12.62 -33.04
CA ASN A 613 -23.39 -11.79 -33.60
C ASN A 613 -23.31 -11.80 -35.13
N LEU A 614 -22.10 -11.68 -35.69
CA LEU A 614 -21.86 -11.76 -37.12
C LEU A 614 -22.26 -13.12 -37.70
N ASP A 615 -21.94 -14.23 -37.02
CA ASP A 615 -22.37 -15.58 -37.43
C ASP A 615 -23.90 -15.75 -37.40
N GLN A 616 -24.58 -15.20 -36.38
CA GLN A 616 -26.04 -15.18 -36.31
C GLN A 616 -26.66 -14.37 -37.44
N TYR A 617 -26.08 -13.21 -37.76
CA TYR A 617 -26.50 -12.41 -38.92
C TYR A 617 -26.30 -13.18 -40.23
N ALA A 618 -25.17 -13.86 -40.40
CA ALA A 618 -24.89 -14.68 -41.57
C ALA A 618 -25.90 -15.83 -41.71
N ALA A 619 -26.19 -16.56 -40.62
CA ALA A 619 -27.18 -17.63 -40.61
C ALA A 619 -28.60 -17.12 -40.88
N CYS A 620 -28.97 -15.95 -40.34
CA CYS A 620 -30.25 -15.30 -40.63
C CYS A 620 -30.35 -14.89 -42.10
N HIS A 621 -29.27 -14.34 -42.66
CA HIS A 621 -29.19 -13.98 -44.07
C HIS A 621 -29.28 -15.21 -44.99
N GLU A 622 -28.65 -16.33 -44.61
CA GLU A 622 -28.74 -17.59 -45.34
C GLU A 622 -30.15 -18.19 -45.28
N LYS A 623 -30.81 -18.17 -44.11
CA LYS A 623 -32.23 -18.55 -43.99
C LYS A 623 -33.12 -17.67 -44.87
N LEU A 624 -32.91 -16.36 -44.88
CA LEU A 624 -33.66 -15.42 -45.70
C LEU A 624 -33.43 -15.71 -47.20
N ARG A 625 -32.19 -16.02 -47.59
CA ARG A 625 -31.84 -16.41 -48.96
C ARG A 625 -32.53 -17.72 -49.37
N ASN A 626 -32.45 -18.76 -48.53
CA ASN A 626 -33.10 -20.05 -48.77
C ASN A 626 -34.62 -19.90 -48.87
N MET A 627 -35.22 -19.06 -48.01
CA MET A 627 -36.63 -18.68 -48.13
C MET A 627 -36.89 -18.00 -49.47
N CYS A 628 -36.12 -16.97 -49.86
CA CYS A 628 -36.31 -16.29 -51.14
C CYS A 628 -36.22 -17.27 -52.33
N GLU A 629 -35.28 -18.20 -52.31
CA GLU A 629 -35.13 -19.24 -53.34
C GLU A 629 -36.29 -20.23 -53.36
N GLU A 630 -36.77 -20.68 -52.18
CA GLU A 630 -37.92 -21.58 -52.07
C GLU A 630 -39.21 -20.91 -52.56
N TRP A 631 -39.42 -19.64 -52.18
CA TRP A 631 -40.61 -18.89 -52.55
C TRP A 631 -40.58 -18.40 -54.00
N SER A 632 -39.40 -18.21 -54.60
CA SER A 632 -39.25 -17.91 -56.03
C SER A 632 -39.82 -19.00 -56.95
N LYS A 633 -39.91 -20.24 -56.44
CA LYS A 633 -40.44 -21.41 -57.18
C LYS A 633 -41.95 -21.59 -57.03
N LYS A 634 -42.62 -20.82 -56.16
CA LYS A 634 -44.06 -20.92 -55.87
C LYS A 634 -44.86 -19.92 -56.71
N LYS A 635 -46.10 -20.27 -57.08
CA LYS A 635 -47.00 -19.37 -57.82
C LYS A 635 -47.43 -18.20 -56.94
N ALA A 636 -47.41 -16.99 -57.49
CA ALA A 636 -47.87 -15.78 -56.82
C ALA A 636 -49.39 -15.79 -56.62
N ASN A 637 -49.84 -16.12 -55.41
CA ASN A 637 -51.24 -16.02 -54.98
C ASN A 637 -51.31 -15.54 -53.51
N GLY A 638 -52.49 -15.08 -53.08
CA GLY A 638 -52.69 -14.46 -51.75
C GLY A 638 -52.29 -15.37 -50.58
N ASP A 639 -52.69 -16.64 -50.61
CA ASP A 639 -52.40 -17.61 -49.55
C ASP A 639 -50.89 -17.89 -49.39
N ASN A 640 -50.15 -17.91 -50.49
CA ASN A 640 -48.69 -18.06 -50.46
C ASN A 640 -48.01 -16.81 -49.89
N PHE A 641 -48.53 -15.62 -50.21
CA PHE A 641 -48.01 -14.37 -49.67
C PHE A 641 -48.23 -14.27 -48.15
N GLU A 642 -49.40 -14.67 -47.64
CA GLU A 642 -49.65 -14.68 -46.18
C GLU A 642 -48.73 -15.64 -45.43
N LYS A 643 -48.46 -16.83 -45.99
CA LYS A 643 -47.52 -17.80 -45.40
C LYS A 643 -46.08 -17.29 -45.39
N LEU A 644 -45.63 -16.62 -46.46
CA LEU A 644 -44.33 -15.95 -46.52
C LEU A 644 -44.24 -14.82 -45.49
N LEU A 645 -45.28 -13.99 -45.40
CA LEU A 645 -45.35 -12.89 -44.42
C LEU A 645 -45.34 -13.41 -42.99
N GLY A 646 -46.01 -14.52 -42.71
CA GLY A 646 -45.97 -15.22 -41.43
C GLY A 646 -44.57 -15.72 -41.09
N ALA A 647 -43.89 -16.38 -42.03
CA ALA A 647 -42.51 -16.83 -41.85
C ALA A 647 -41.52 -15.68 -41.64
N LEU A 648 -41.67 -14.58 -42.37
CA LEU A 648 -40.88 -13.35 -42.20
C LEU A 648 -41.14 -12.69 -40.83
N LYS A 649 -42.39 -12.62 -40.38
CA LYS A 649 -42.74 -12.10 -39.04
C LYS A 649 -42.12 -12.93 -37.92
N VAL A 650 -42.10 -14.26 -38.04
CA VAL A 650 -41.43 -15.14 -37.06
C VAL A 650 -39.92 -14.85 -37.02
N MET A 651 -39.28 -14.68 -38.17
CA MET A 651 -37.85 -14.38 -38.26
C MET A 651 -37.51 -12.95 -37.77
N VAL A 652 -38.37 -11.96 -38.01
CA VAL A 652 -38.19 -10.57 -37.54
C VAL A 652 -38.47 -10.43 -36.04
N ASN A 653 -39.44 -11.16 -35.50
CA ASN A 653 -39.72 -11.14 -34.05
C ASN A 653 -38.61 -11.86 -33.26
N GLN A 654 -37.89 -12.82 -33.85
CA GLN A 654 -36.64 -13.33 -33.28
C GLN A 654 -35.54 -12.26 -33.19
N LYS A 655 -35.54 -11.25 -34.06
CA LYS A 655 -34.60 -10.10 -34.01
C LYS A 655 -34.94 -9.05 -32.95
N GLN A 656 -36.22 -8.86 -32.59
CA GLN A 656 -36.60 -7.79 -31.65
C GLN A 656 -36.08 -8.00 -30.21
N LEU A 657 -35.78 -9.24 -29.81
CA LEU A 657 -35.06 -9.51 -28.56
C LEU A 657 -33.56 -9.17 -28.61
N CYS A 658 -33.00 -8.90 -29.80
CA CYS A 658 -31.56 -8.77 -30.02
C CYS A 658 -31.07 -7.32 -30.29
N CYS A 659 -31.98 -6.36 -30.49
CA CYS A 659 -31.64 -5.00 -30.95
C CYS A 659 -31.65 -3.90 -29.86
N THR A 660 -31.85 -4.21 -28.58
CA THR A 660 -31.92 -3.20 -27.51
C THR A 660 -30.55 -2.78 -26.92
N LEU A 661 -29.43 -3.34 -27.39
CA LEU A 661 -28.09 -3.06 -26.85
C LEU A 661 -27.28 -2.11 -27.73
N THR A 662 -27.71 -0.85 -27.89
CA THR A 662 -26.77 0.23 -28.29
C THR A 662 -27.11 1.63 -27.74
N SER A 663 -28.25 1.86 -27.07
CA SER A 663 -28.59 3.20 -26.56
C SER A 663 -28.49 3.28 -25.03
N GLY A 664 -27.28 3.14 -24.50
CA GLY A 664 -27.03 3.18 -23.05
C GLY A 664 -25.69 3.80 -22.68
N GLY A 665 -25.25 4.87 -23.36
CA GLY A 665 -23.96 5.49 -23.07
C GLY A 665 -23.85 6.93 -23.56
N ARG A 666 -23.91 7.88 -22.61
CA ARG A 666 -23.51 9.30 -22.71
C ARG A 666 -24.29 10.20 -23.68
N SER A 667 -25.36 10.80 -23.16
CA SER A 667 -25.85 12.10 -23.66
C SER A 667 -24.83 13.20 -23.37
N LYS A 668 -23.93 13.47 -24.32
CA LYS A 668 -23.29 14.79 -24.46
C LYS A 668 -23.97 15.54 -25.60
N ARG A 669 -24.75 16.56 -25.24
CA ARG A 669 -25.30 17.57 -26.15
C ARG A 669 -24.15 18.17 -26.96
N SER A 670 -24.14 17.98 -28.27
CA SER A 670 -23.45 18.87 -29.20
C SER A 670 -24.48 19.36 -30.23
N ARG A 671 -24.56 20.68 -30.37
CA ARG A 671 -25.46 21.38 -31.29
C ARG A 671 -24.97 21.15 -32.72
N LEU A 672 -25.84 20.64 -33.59
CA LEU A 672 -25.64 20.66 -35.03
C LEU A 672 -26.54 21.75 -35.64
N SER A 673 -25.90 22.65 -36.38
CA SER A 673 -26.51 23.67 -37.24
C SER A 673 -27.24 23.03 -38.42
N PRO A 674 -28.30 23.66 -38.97
CA PRO A 674 -29.05 23.06 -40.08
C PRO A 674 -28.37 23.31 -41.44
N MET A 675 -28.29 22.25 -42.25
CA MET A 675 -27.96 22.31 -43.68
C MET A 675 -29.18 22.74 -44.52
N PRO A 676 -28.98 23.36 -45.70
CA PRO A 676 -30.03 24.04 -46.45
C PRO A 676 -30.85 23.11 -47.35
N ASN A 677 -32.10 23.53 -47.57
CA ASN A 677 -33.06 22.94 -48.50
C ASN A 677 -32.51 22.82 -49.93
N ILE A 678 -32.70 21.65 -50.54
CA ILE A 678 -32.62 21.47 -51.99
C ILE A 678 -34.04 21.29 -52.50
N SER A 679 -34.44 22.25 -53.33
CA SER A 679 -35.72 22.37 -54.02
C SER A 679 -35.90 21.31 -55.11
N GLU A 680 -37.16 20.93 -55.27
CA GLU A 680 -37.73 20.21 -56.40
C GLU A 680 -37.30 20.79 -57.75
N THR A 681 -36.81 19.93 -58.64
CA THR A 681 -37.04 20.04 -60.08
C THR A 681 -37.24 18.63 -60.60
N GLY A 682 -38.48 18.35 -61.01
CA GLY A 682 -38.80 17.13 -61.74
C GLY A 682 -38.23 17.19 -63.15
N GLU A 683 -37.91 16.02 -63.67
CA GLU A 683 -38.03 15.73 -65.09
C GLU A 683 -38.23 14.22 -65.22
N SER A 684 -39.28 13.90 -65.97
CA SER A 684 -39.71 12.57 -66.39
C SER A 684 -38.80 12.05 -67.50
N ASP A 685 -38.31 10.82 -67.33
CA ASP A 685 -38.36 9.74 -68.34
C ASP A 685 -38.02 8.38 -67.68
#